data_AF-A0A957JMZ2-F1
#
_entry.id   AF-A0A957JMZ2-F1
#
_cell.length_a   1.000
_cell.length_b   1.000
_cell.length_c   1.000
_cell.angle_alpha   90.00
_cell.angle_beta   90.00
_cell.angle_gamma   90.00
#
_symmetry.space_group_name_H-M   'P 1'
#
loop_
_entity.id
_entity.type
_entity.pdbx_description
1 polymer ?
#
loop_
_entity_poly.entity_id
_entity_poly.type
_entity_poly.pdbx_seq_one_letter_code
_entity_poly.pdbx_strand_id
1 'polypeptide(L)'
;MSNFDWQTEEDAEAVWHGDDNTALPPPRTPSLRLRRWLIMAAAGMLLLGGVGYWQVRQRITAVSQATEANILATHTLLLQVVADGDEELFRGLVSGRDMGWAETQIGLMKAGGWLARPAFRFFHQPASQPAKPPTITLAPDLQQAEVLFAEPYVGVGGEQGLLGQTAVYRQGQENRWLLAQPDAEFWGAWQTIGGKTITLTFPQRDQAVAERLLADWEADVVQACHLISNSDCPDTLALTVTFSTSADLLQRNDSRRPILLMAPALELPTPTLVGVPLDEAGYELLRQGYGGQVLTAVIAQRLDYTCCLKQHFFTALIDRQLSQLGVQPWPLTAAEYDQLLLNPHDVDRVATAWHSNRIFQSDWRIVYAAIEFLLTEAVANDDSVAWQQAIRQQDDSSELARLIDGHQLTTAWREEWLRFMYQHSASGQVAETQRGQLSYQCQTQTDTVVQVFDLATQQWHEVYQLPSPDNGYFFVRNQLSSLPDESGFLIEQWQNARSKFTGNLLIGRQGATFMLLTFSVDILTDYPGYYFTGETDPSQRYMVIATRKNSRLLTRHFVLDLQHCDAAQCQLTQRPFWFTWSPDGTRSLLAGAEPRFAPGVDVVLRDWQRPLFLGDANGEPVQELGTGSQPFWLDNQRYGTIRTTAERQLEFAVVNVDTGADELVVTVAEAAALLPNPPDTLFLVAAQPFPHDPNRMLLELRETPAGDGRTYLFQLDVAAQELRRLYQATRPLMYEMAENGRFLTVRWQEGMADRVWLVDVATGETKLLGAERVHWLENGRLLLREFDTHSLLTNPETAQQTLIIPPVKDCHYFH
;
A
#
# COMPACT_ATOMS: atom_id res chain seq x y z
N MET A 1 -22.90 -65.44 -30.10
CA MET A 1 -22.09 -66.54 -30.68
C MET A 1 -20.71 -66.48 -30.05
N SER A 2 -20.24 -67.65 -29.55
CA SER A 2 -19.04 -67.96 -28.73
C SER A 2 -18.91 -67.20 -27.40
N ASN A 3 -19.61 -67.63 -26.33
CA ASN A 3 -19.20 -68.61 -25.30
C ASN A 3 -17.86 -68.29 -24.62
N PHE A 4 -17.96 -67.59 -23.48
CA PHE A 4 -17.03 -67.76 -22.37
C PHE A 4 -17.88 -67.80 -21.08
N ASP A 5 -17.88 -68.96 -20.45
CA ASP A 5 -18.71 -69.37 -19.31
C ASP A 5 -17.81 -69.35 -18.07
N TRP A 6 -18.16 -68.57 -17.06
CA TRP A 6 -17.48 -68.58 -15.76
C TRP A 6 -18.41 -69.30 -14.77
N GLN A 7 -18.00 -70.48 -14.33
CA GLN A 7 -18.60 -71.12 -13.16
C GLN A 7 -17.79 -70.71 -11.94
N THR A 8 -18.43 -69.98 -11.02
CA THR A 8 -18.01 -69.88 -9.62
C THR A 8 -18.51 -71.11 -8.87
N GLU A 9 -17.59 -71.78 -8.17
CA GLU A 9 -17.93 -72.71 -7.10
C GLU A 9 -18.40 -71.91 -5.88
N GLU A 10 -19.71 -71.90 -5.64
CA GLU A 10 -20.29 -71.71 -4.31
C GLU A 10 -21.14 -72.94 -3.99
N ASP A 11 -20.93 -73.47 -2.79
CA ASP A 11 -21.87 -74.17 -1.93
C ASP A 11 -22.88 -75.13 -2.56
N ALA A 12 -22.60 -76.43 -2.39
CA ALA A 12 -23.63 -77.46 -2.36
C ALA A 12 -23.44 -78.36 -1.13
N GLU A 13 -24.02 -77.92 -0.01
CA GLU A 13 -24.53 -78.83 1.00
C GLU A 13 -25.59 -79.75 0.35
N ALA A 14 -25.23 -81.01 0.11
CA ALA A 14 -26.21 -82.06 -0.18
C ALA A 14 -25.74 -83.38 0.44
N VAL A 15 -26.34 -83.65 1.59
CA VAL A 15 -26.63 -84.94 2.22
C VAL A 15 -26.27 -86.19 1.39
N TRP A 16 -25.33 -86.99 1.89
CA TRP A 16 -25.19 -88.40 1.50
C TRP A 16 -25.20 -89.29 2.75
N HIS A 17 -26.26 -90.10 2.86
CA HIS A 17 -26.34 -91.23 3.77
C HIS A 17 -25.64 -92.45 3.15
N GLY A 18 -24.85 -93.16 3.97
CA GLY A 18 -24.98 -94.62 4.16
C GLY A 18 -24.24 -95.57 3.21
N ASP A 19 -23.21 -96.20 3.77
CA ASP A 19 -22.69 -97.58 3.57
C ASP A 19 -22.13 -98.01 2.20
N ASP A 20 -20.82 -98.30 2.14
CA ASP A 20 -20.34 -99.68 2.36
C ASP A 20 -18.79 -99.79 2.37
N ASN A 21 -18.28 -100.55 3.34
CA ASN A 21 -16.88 -100.96 3.44
C ASN A 21 -16.49 -101.87 2.27
N THR A 22 -15.47 -101.52 1.48
CA THR A 22 -14.67 -102.52 0.76
C THR A 22 -13.18 -102.23 0.85
N ALA A 23 -12.43 -103.24 1.28
CA ALA A 23 -11.01 -103.20 1.58
C ALA A 23 -10.12 -102.98 0.33
N LEU A 24 -9.05 -102.21 0.52
CA LEU A 24 -7.97 -101.94 -0.45
C LEU A 24 -7.24 -103.21 -0.93
N PRO A 25 -6.93 -103.36 -2.23
CA PRO A 25 -5.90 -104.29 -2.71
C PRO A 25 -4.49 -103.65 -2.62
N PRO A 26 -3.42 -104.45 -2.48
CA PRO A 26 -2.07 -103.94 -2.20
C PRO A 26 -1.42 -103.23 -3.41
N PRO A 27 -0.49 -102.28 -3.16
CA PRO A 27 0.10 -101.46 -4.21
C PRO A 27 1.05 -102.25 -5.12
N ARG A 28 0.83 -102.15 -6.43
CA ARG A 28 1.82 -102.55 -7.45
C ARG A 28 2.93 -101.51 -7.49
N THR A 29 4.17 -101.95 -7.27
CA THR A 29 5.37 -101.12 -7.37
C THR A 29 5.62 -100.73 -8.84
N PRO A 30 5.66 -99.43 -9.19
CA PRO A 30 5.94 -98.99 -10.55
C PRO A 30 7.45 -99.12 -10.86
N SER A 31 7.76 -99.50 -12.10
CA SER A 31 9.13 -99.66 -12.58
C SER A 31 9.91 -98.33 -12.60
N LEU A 32 11.21 -98.40 -12.30
CA LEU A 32 12.13 -97.25 -12.15
C LEU A 32 12.18 -96.30 -13.37
N ARG A 33 11.73 -96.73 -14.57
CA ARG A 33 11.63 -95.87 -15.76
C ARG A 33 10.42 -94.93 -15.73
N LEU A 34 9.27 -95.37 -15.20
CA LEU A 34 8.06 -94.54 -15.12
C LEU A 34 8.21 -93.46 -14.04
N ARG A 35 8.88 -93.79 -12.93
CA ARG A 35 9.16 -92.85 -11.83
C ARG A 35 10.09 -91.70 -12.26
N ARG A 36 11.08 -91.97 -13.12
CA ARG A 36 11.95 -90.93 -13.71
C ARG A 36 11.18 -90.00 -14.66
N TRP A 37 10.25 -90.52 -15.45
CA TRP A 37 9.40 -89.70 -16.33
C TRP A 37 8.39 -88.84 -15.57
N LEU A 38 7.76 -89.36 -14.51
CA LEU A 38 6.84 -88.58 -13.68
C LEU A 38 7.56 -87.48 -12.89
N ILE A 39 8.78 -87.73 -12.39
CA ILE A 39 9.60 -86.69 -11.73
C ILE A 39 10.02 -85.62 -12.75
N MET A 40 10.40 -86.01 -13.98
CA MET A 40 10.72 -85.06 -15.05
C MET A 40 9.50 -84.24 -15.50
N ALA A 41 8.31 -84.84 -15.57
CA ALA A 41 7.07 -84.14 -15.89
C ALA A 41 6.64 -83.18 -14.78
N ALA A 42 6.73 -83.58 -13.51
CA ALA A 42 6.45 -82.72 -12.37
C ALA A 42 7.47 -81.57 -12.24
N ALA A 43 8.76 -81.85 -12.45
CA ALA A 43 9.80 -80.83 -12.51
C ALA A 43 9.59 -79.88 -13.70
N GLY A 44 9.13 -80.41 -14.84
CA GLY A 44 8.75 -79.62 -16.02
C GLY A 44 7.55 -78.70 -15.75
N MET A 45 6.51 -79.19 -15.09
CA MET A 45 5.36 -78.36 -14.68
C MET A 45 5.74 -77.31 -13.64
N LEU A 46 6.59 -77.64 -12.67
CA LEU A 46 7.09 -76.66 -11.68
C LEU A 46 7.97 -75.59 -12.34
N LEU A 47 8.82 -75.98 -13.30
CA LEU A 47 9.61 -75.03 -14.10
C LEU A 47 8.72 -74.15 -14.96
N LEU A 48 7.72 -74.71 -15.65
CA LEU A 48 6.78 -73.94 -16.47
C LEU A 48 5.90 -73.01 -15.61
N GLY A 49 5.45 -73.47 -14.45
CA GLY A 49 4.72 -72.66 -13.47
C GLY A 49 5.60 -71.55 -12.88
N GLY A 50 6.86 -71.84 -12.58
CA GLY A 50 7.83 -70.86 -12.10
C GLY A 50 8.16 -69.79 -13.15
N VAL A 51 8.34 -70.19 -14.42
CA VAL A 51 8.55 -69.26 -15.55
C VAL A 51 7.29 -68.43 -15.80
N GLY A 52 6.10 -69.02 -15.75
CA GLY A 52 4.83 -68.32 -15.87
C GLY A 52 4.62 -67.29 -14.77
N TYR A 53 4.84 -67.68 -13.50
CA TYR A 53 4.80 -66.77 -12.36
C TYR A 53 5.82 -65.63 -12.49
N TRP A 54 7.04 -65.94 -12.93
CA TRP A 54 8.08 -64.94 -13.16
C TRP A 54 7.71 -63.95 -14.26
N GLN A 55 7.17 -64.43 -15.40
CA GLN A 55 6.70 -63.56 -16.49
C GLN A 55 5.51 -62.69 -16.08
N VAL A 56 4.56 -63.25 -15.32
CA VAL A 56 3.43 -62.48 -14.77
C VAL A 56 3.95 -61.40 -13.82
N ARG A 57 4.88 -61.73 -12.92
CA ARG A 57 5.49 -60.76 -12.00
C ARG A 57 6.24 -59.66 -12.75
N GLN A 58 7.03 -59.99 -13.77
CA GLN A 58 7.72 -59.00 -14.59
C GLN A 58 6.75 -58.08 -15.34
N ARG A 59 5.67 -58.62 -15.90
CA ARG A 59 4.64 -57.82 -16.57
C ARG A 59 3.92 -56.89 -15.59
N ILE A 60 3.55 -57.38 -14.41
CA ILE A 60 2.93 -56.56 -13.36
C ILE A 60 3.88 -55.43 -12.98
N THR A 61 5.15 -55.71 -12.68
CA THR A 61 6.13 -54.67 -12.32
C THR A 61 6.33 -53.64 -13.44
N ALA A 62 6.44 -54.08 -14.70
CA ALA A 62 6.59 -53.17 -15.83
C ALA A 62 5.36 -52.29 -16.05
N VAL A 63 4.15 -52.85 -15.90
CA VAL A 63 2.89 -52.10 -16.00
C VAL A 63 2.76 -51.12 -14.83
N SER A 64 3.04 -51.54 -13.60
CA SER A 64 3.02 -50.64 -12.42
C SER A 64 3.97 -49.46 -12.60
N GLN A 65 5.21 -49.69 -13.03
CA GLN A 65 6.20 -48.63 -13.28
C GLN A 65 5.76 -47.67 -14.39
N ALA A 66 5.19 -48.18 -15.49
CA ALA A 66 4.67 -47.35 -16.56
C ALA A 66 3.46 -46.51 -16.10
N THR A 67 2.59 -47.11 -15.28
CA THR A 67 1.43 -46.44 -14.69
C THR A 67 1.86 -45.35 -13.72
N GLU A 68 2.81 -45.63 -12.81
CA GLU A 68 3.41 -44.64 -11.90
C GLU A 68 4.00 -43.45 -12.66
N ALA A 69 4.76 -43.72 -13.74
CA ALA A 69 5.34 -42.66 -14.56
C ALA A 69 4.26 -41.78 -15.23
N ASN A 70 3.17 -42.38 -15.72
CA ASN A 70 2.06 -41.64 -16.33
C ASN A 70 1.30 -40.79 -15.30
N ILE A 71 1.07 -41.32 -14.09
CA ILE A 71 0.44 -40.58 -13.00
C ILE A 71 1.33 -39.42 -12.57
N LEU A 72 2.63 -39.66 -12.43
CA LEU A 72 3.59 -38.62 -12.08
C LEU A 72 3.59 -37.50 -13.12
N ALA A 73 3.64 -37.84 -14.42
CA ALA A 73 3.57 -36.86 -15.50
C ALA A 73 2.27 -36.04 -15.46
N THR A 74 1.13 -36.71 -15.22
CA THR A 74 -0.18 -36.06 -15.07
C THR A 74 -0.19 -35.12 -13.86
N HIS A 75 0.38 -35.54 -12.74
CA HIS A 75 0.46 -34.74 -11.53
C HIS A 75 1.38 -33.52 -11.70
N THR A 76 2.54 -33.68 -12.34
CA THR A 76 3.42 -32.56 -12.66
C THR A 76 2.73 -31.55 -13.58
N LEU A 77 2.00 -32.02 -14.59
CA LEU A 77 1.19 -31.15 -15.45
C LEU A 77 0.12 -30.41 -14.65
N LEU A 78 -0.57 -31.08 -13.72
CA LEU A 78 -1.56 -30.46 -12.85
C LEU A 78 -0.96 -29.33 -12.00
N LEU A 79 0.20 -29.56 -11.35
CA LEU A 79 0.87 -28.54 -10.54
C LEU A 79 1.27 -27.34 -11.39
N GLN A 80 1.80 -27.58 -12.59
CA GLN A 80 2.19 -26.52 -13.52
C GLN A 80 0.98 -25.69 -13.96
N VAL A 81 -0.12 -26.36 -14.32
CA VAL A 81 -1.36 -25.71 -14.74
C VAL A 81 -1.93 -24.81 -13.65
N VAL A 82 -1.86 -25.24 -12.38
CA VAL A 82 -2.29 -24.42 -11.25
C VAL A 82 -1.38 -23.21 -11.05
N ALA A 83 -0.06 -23.40 -11.19
CA ALA A 83 0.89 -22.29 -11.10
C ALA A 83 0.70 -21.25 -12.22
N ASP A 84 0.37 -21.71 -13.43
CA ASP A 84 0.13 -20.87 -14.61
C ASP A 84 -1.30 -20.27 -14.64
N GLY A 85 -2.23 -20.78 -13.80
CA GLY A 85 -3.62 -20.33 -13.75
C GLY A 85 -4.46 -20.69 -14.99
N ASP A 86 -4.10 -21.76 -15.72
CA ASP A 86 -4.78 -22.19 -16.95
C ASP A 86 -6.05 -23.01 -16.63
N GLU A 87 -7.20 -22.34 -16.62
CA GLU A 87 -8.49 -22.99 -16.33
C GLU A 87 -8.87 -24.07 -17.34
N GLU A 88 -8.62 -23.84 -18.63
CA GLU A 88 -9.08 -24.74 -19.68
C GLU A 88 -8.35 -26.08 -19.58
N LEU A 89 -7.02 -26.01 -19.42
CA LEU A 89 -6.20 -27.19 -19.23
C LEU A 89 -6.51 -27.87 -17.88
N PHE A 90 -6.74 -27.10 -16.81
CA PHE A 90 -7.12 -27.65 -15.49
C PHE A 90 -8.42 -28.47 -15.57
N ARG A 91 -9.45 -27.94 -16.24
CA ARG A 91 -10.71 -28.67 -16.48
C ARG A 91 -10.48 -30.01 -17.17
N GLY A 92 -9.52 -30.08 -18.11
CA GLY A 92 -9.16 -31.31 -18.81
C GLY A 92 -8.49 -32.36 -17.92
N LEU A 93 -7.96 -31.98 -16.76
CA LEU A 93 -7.26 -32.86 -15.82
C LEU A 93 -8.14 -33.31 -14.64
N VAL A 94 -9.33 -32.73 -14.47
CA VAL A 94 -10.26 -33.04 -13.38
C VAL A 94 -11.36 -33.99 -13.88
N SER A 95 -11.67 -35.00 -13.08
CA SER A 95 -12.71 -35.98 -13.38
C SER A 95 -14.10 -35.36 -13.31
N GLY A 96 -14.85 -35.44 -14.40
CA GLY A 96 -16.26 -35.01 -14.46
C GLY A 96 -17.28 -35.99 -13.88
N ARG A 97 -16.86 -37.05 -13.19
CA ARG A 97 -17.78 -38.05 -12.59
C ARG A 97 -18.63 -37.47 -11.46
N ASP A 98 -18.07 -36.54 -10.70
CA ASP A 98 -18.79 -35.74 -9.70
C ASP A 98 -18.66 -34.25 -10.10
N MET A 99 -19.75 -33.68 -10.62
CA MET A 99 -19.73 -32.31 -11.10
C MET A 99 -19.56 -31.29 -9.97
N GLY A 100 -20.13 -31.53 -8.79
CA GLY A 100 -20.05 -30.58 -7.66
C GLY A 100 -18.64 -30.51 -7.09
N TRP A 101 -17.98 -31.67 -6.95
CA TRP A 101 -16.59 -31.73 -6.56
C TRP A 101 -15.67 -31.10 -7.62
N ALA A 102 -15.89 -31.39 -8.90
CA ALA A 102 -15.08 -30.82 -10.00
C ALA A 102 -15.20 -29.29 -10.05
N GLU A 103 -16.42 -28.74 -9.95
CA GLU A 103 -16.66 -27.30 -9.87
C GLU A 103 -15.97 -26.66 -8.67
N THR A 104 -15.96 -27.34 -7.52
CA THR A 104 -15.24 -26.89 -6.33
C THR A 104 -13.74 -26.81 -6.57
N GLN A 105 -13.12 -27.82 -7.19
CA GLN A 105 -11.68 -27.80 -7.50
C GLN A 105 -11.33 -26.67 -8.46
N ILE A 106 -12.17 -26.43 -9.47
CA ILE A 106 -12.00 -25.34 -10.43
C ILE A 106 -12.15 -23.98 -9.72
N GLY A 107 -13.12 -23.85 -8.82
CA GLY A 107 -13.31 -22.65 -8.00
C GLY A 107 -12.10 -22.35 -7.11
N LEU A 108 -11.54 -23.38 -6.47
CA LEU A 108 -10.32 -23.26 -5.67
C LEU A 108 -9.13 -22.82 -6.52
N MET A 109 -8.94 -23.40 -7.71
CA MET A 109 -7.86 -23.00 -8.61
C MET A 109 -8.00 -21.52 -9.03
N LYS A 110 -9.20 -21.09 -9.45
CA LYS A 110 -9.46 -19.68 -9.82
C LYS A 110 -9.17 -18.69 -8.70
N ALA A 111 -9.45 -19.08 -7.47
CA ALA A 111 -9.20 -18.25 -6.29
C ALA A 111 -7.74 -18.33 -5.80
N GLY A 112 -6.86 -19.11 -6.47
CA GLY A 112 -5.50 -19.39 -6.00
C GLY A 112 -5.44 -20.31 -4.76
N GLY A 113 -6.58 -20.86 -4.33
CA GLY A 113 -6.74 -21.67 -3.12
C GLY A 113 -6.53 -23.17 -3.31
N TRP A 114 -6.07 -23.64 -4.47
CA TRP A 114 -5.84 -25.08 -4.68
C TRP A 114 -4.68 -25.60 -3.81
N LEU A 115 -3.58 -24.85 -3.71
CA LEU A 115 -2.51 -25.09 -2.72
C LEU A 115 -2.54 -24.09 -1.56
N ALA A 116 -2.82 -22.81 -1.79
CA ALA A 116 -2.91 -21.86 -0.69
C ALA A 116 -4.09 -22.18 0.25
N ARG A 117 -3.97 -21.82 1.54
CA ARG A 117 -5.02 -22.03 2.55
C ARG A 117 -5.29 -20.71 3.28
N PRO A 118 -5.84 -19.68 2.61
CA PRO A 118 -6.01 -18.35 3.20
C PRO A 118 -6.96 -18.36 4.41
N ALA A 119 -7.97 -19.23 4.42
CA ALA A 119 -8.84 -19.50 5.57
C ALA A 119 -8.09 -19.89 6.87
N PHE A 120 -6.93 -20.53 6.71
CA PHE A 120 -6.04 -20.95 7.79
C PHE A 120 -4.81 -20.05 7.89
N ARG A 121 -4.75 -19.02 7.04
CA ARG A 121 -3.63 -18.09 6.89
C ARG A 121 -2.31 -18.78 6.54
N PHE A 122 -2.36 -19.86 5.75
CA PHE A 122 -1.17 -20.50 5.18
C PHE A 122 -0.94 -20.04 3.76
N PHE A 123 0.24 -19.49 3.51
CA PHE A 123 0.69 -19.08 2.20
C PHE A 123 1.59 -20.17 1.62
N HIS A 124 1.21 -20.70 0.47
CA HIS A 124 2.02 -21.67 -0.25
C HIS A 124 3.28 -20.98 -0.79
N GLN A 125 4.44 -21.61 -0.62
CA GLN A 125 5.68 -21.17 -1.24
C GLN A 125 6.08 -22.12 -2.36
N PRO A 126 6.02 -21.70 -3.63
CA PRO A 126 6.46 -22.54 -4.74
C PRO A 126 7.96 -22.85 -4.58
N ALA A 127 8.30 -24.12 -4.39
CA ALA A 127 9.69 -24.54 -4.37
C ALA A 127 10.15 -24.91 -5.79
N SER A 128 11.34 -24.45 -6.19
CA SER A 128 11.93 -24.81 -7.49
C SER A 128 12.20 -26.31 -7.65
N GLN A 129 12.24 -27.05 -6.53
CA GLN A 129 12.29 -28.51 -6.47
C GLN A 129 11.41 -29.01 -5.33
N PRO A 130 10.73 -30.16 -5.49
CA PRO A 130 9.90 -30.73 -4.44
C PRO A 130 10.77 -31.12 -3.22
N ALA A 131 10.33 -30.77 -2.02
CA ALA A 131 11.05 -31.04 -0.77
C ALA A 131 11.26 -32.55 -0.52
N LYS A 132 10.30 -33.37 -0.96
CA LYS A 132 10.38 -34.83 -1.02
C LYS A 132 9.75 -35.32 -2.32
N PRO A 133 10.31 -36.37 -2.95
CA PRO A 133 9.68 -36.95 -4.14
C PRO A 133 8.28 -37.47 -3.80
N PRO A 134 7.30 -37.30 -4.70
CA PRO A 134 5.95 -37.78 -4.50
C PRO A 134 5.92 -39.30 -4.38
N THR A 135 5.15 -39.80 -3.42
CA THR A 135 4.92 -41.24 -3.22
C THR A 135 3.62 -41.63 -3.89
N ILE A 136 3.65 -42.65 -4.75
CA ILE A 136 2.48 -43.14 -5.49
C ILE A 136 2.09 -44.51 -4.94
N THR A 137 0.84 -44.65 -4.53
CA THR A 137 0.23 -45.92 -4.11
C THR A 137 -0.84 -46.29 -5.11
N LEU A 138 -0.66 -47.42 -5.81
CA LEU A 138 -1.61 -47.91 -6.80
C LEU A 138 -2.62 -48.86 -6.16
N ALA A 139 -3.88 -48.74 -6.55
CA ALA A 139 -4.90 -49.75 -6.23
C ALA A 139 -4.58 -51.08 -6.95
N PRO A 140 -4.99 -52.25 -6.40
CA PRO A 140 -4.67 -53.56 -6.99
C PRO A 140 -5.15 -53.74 -8.43
N ASP A 141 -6.22 -53.03 -8.82
CA ASP A 141 -6.80 -53.05 -10.16
C ASP A 141 -6.12 -52.08 -11.15
N LEU A 142 -5.19 -51.25 -10.65
CA LEU A 142 -4.48 -50.21 -11.40
C LEU A 142 -5.40 -49.15 -12.02
N GLN A 143 -6.62 -48.95 -11.49
CA GLN A 143 -7.57 -47.93 -11.98
C GLN A 143 -7.64 -46.69 -11.07
N GLN A 144 -7.05 -46.78 -9.89
CA GLN A 144 -6.94 -45.70 -8.93
C GLN A 144 -5.50 -45.58 -8.41
N ALA A 145 -5.08 -44.35 -8.13
CA ALA A 145 -3.80 -44.05 -7.52
C ALA A 145 -3.93 -42.93 -6.49
N GLU A 146 -3.22 -43.08 -5.38
CA GLU A 146 -3.00 -42.00 -4.40
C GLU A 146 -1.60 -41.44 -4.60
N VAL A 147 -1.50 -40.12 -4.74
CA VAL A 147 -0.23 -39.39 -4.83
C VAL A 147 -0.09 -38.52 -3.60
N LEU A 148 0.91 -38.83 -2.78
CA LEU A 148 1.30 -38.07 -1.59
C LEU A 148 2.51 -37.20 -1.93
N PHE A 149 2.40 -35.89 -1.75
CA PHE A 149 3.47 -34.95 -2.08
C PHE A 149 3.62 -33.88 -0.98
N ALA A 150 4.82 -33.35 -0.81
CA ALA A 150 5.16 -32.42 0.26
C ALA A 150 5.25 -31.00 -0.28
N GLU A 151 4.50 -30.08 0.32
CA GLU A 151 4.48 -28.67 -0.07
C GLU A 151 4.92 -27.78 1.10
N PRO A 152 5.76 -26.74 0.85
CA PRO A 152 6.14 -25.78 1.88
C PRO A 152 5.07 -24.70 2.04
N TYR A 153 4.80 -24.39 3.30
CA TYR A 153 3.87 -23.35 3.71
C TYR A 153 4.55 -22.38 4.67
N VAL A 154 4.11 -21.13 4.60
CA VAL A 154 4.47 -20.09 5.56
C VAL A 154 3.20 -19.55 6.20
N GLY A 155 3.17 -19.51 7.52
CA GLY A 155 2.10 -18.85 8.25
C GLY A 155 2.38 -17.36 8.42
N VAL A 156 1.44 -16.62 9.01
CA VAL A 156 1.53 -15.14 9.11
C VAL A 156 2.70 -14.70 9.99
N GLY A 157 3.15 -15.52 10.93
CA GLY A 157 4.28 -15.20 11.80
C GLY A 157 5.64 -15.40 11.13
N GLY A 158 5.65 -15.92 9.89
CA GLY A 158 6.86 -16.23 9.13
C GLY A 158 7.41 -17.63 9.38
N GLU A 159 6.79 -18.42 10.26
CA GLU A 159 7.11 -19.84 10.46
C GLU A 159 6.90 -20.64 9.18
N GLN A 160 7.87 -21.48 8.85
CA GLN A 160 7.85 -22.33 7.66
C GLN A 160 7.67 -23.79 8.06
N GLY A 161 6.75 -24.51 7.43
CA GLY A 161 6.47 -25.93 7.72
C GLY A 161 6.11 -26.72 6.48
N LEU A 162 6.23 -28.05 6.56
CA LEU A 162 5.91 -28.96 5.46
C LEU A 162 4.57 -29.65 5.70
N LEU A 163 3.65 -29.49 4.75
CA LEU A 163 2.38 -30.20 4.74
C LEU A 163 2.32 -31.20 3.58
N GLY A 164 1.90 -32.42 3.88
CA GLY A 164 1.66 -33.49 2.94
C GLY A 164 0.27 -33.34 2.32
N GLN A 165 0.23 -33.10 1.03
CA GLN A 165 -0.99 -33.05 0.23
C GLN A 165 -1.26 -34.43 -0.37
N THR A 166 -2.56 -34.77 -0.51
CA THR A 166 -2.98 -36.02 -1.15
C THR A 166 -3.82 -35.72 -2.38
N ALA A 167 -3.40 -36.24 -3.54
CA ALA A 167 -4.17 -36.21 -4.77
C ALA A 167 -4.59 -37.64 -5.16
N VAL A 168 -5.89 -37.84 -5.38
CA VAL A 168 -6.42 -39.13 -5.85
C VAL A 168 -6.66 -39.04 -7.35
N TYR A 169 -6.14 -40.00 -8.10
CA TYR A 169 -6.33 -40.10 -9.54
C TYR A 169 -7.14 -41.34 -9.88
N ARG A 170 -7.99 -41.21 -10.89
CA ARG A 170 -8.71 -42.34 -11.49
C ARG A 170 -8.52 -42.37 -12.99
N GLN A 171 -8.54 -43.57 -13.54
CA GLN A 171 -8.51 -43.76 -14.97
C GLN A 171 -9.86 -43.37 -15.60
N GLY A 172 -9.83 -42.36 -16.47
CA GLY A 172 -10.96 -41.87 -17.24
C GLY A 172 -11.18 -42.65 -18.55
N GLN A 173 -12.06 -42.13 -19.40
CA GLN A 173 -12.20 -42.61 -20.77
C GLN A 173 -10.87 -42.36 -21.53
N GLU A 174 -10.52 -43.25 -22.46
CA GLU A 174 -9.25 -43.19 -23.22
C GLU A 174 -7.96 -43.42 -22.40
N ASN A 175 -8.04 -44.11 -21.25
CA ASN A 175 -6.89 -44.45 -20.40
C ASN A 175 -6.11 -43.25 -19.82
N ARG A 176 -6.72 -42.06 -19.77
CA ARG A 176 -6.11 -40.87 -19.15
C ARG A 176 -6.31 -40.89 -17.64
N TRP A 177 -5.30 -40.46 -16.89
CA TRP A 177 -5.43 -40.26 -15.44
C TRP A 177 -6.02 -38.88 -15.18
N LEU A 178 -7.05 -38.82 -14.34
CA LEU A 178 -7.74 -37.58 -14.00
C LEU A 178 -7.80 -37.45 -12.47
N LEU A 179 -7.60 -36.24 -11.96
CA LEU A 179 -7.80 -35.92 -10.55
C LEU A 179 -9.26 -36.19 -10.19
N ALA A 180 -9.51 -36.97 -9.14
CA ALA A 180 -10.83 -37.43 -8.76
C ALA A 180 -11.08 -37.27 -7.26
N GLN A 181 -12.37 -37.22 -6.89
CA GLN A 181 -12.77 -37.26 -5.50
C GLN A 181 -12.38 -38.61 -4.86
N PRO A 182 -11.80 -38.61 -3.64
CA PRO A 182 -11.56 -39.83 -2.88
C PRO A 182 -12.86 -40.56 -2.53
N ASP A 183 -12.85 -41.90 -2.58
CA ASP A 183 -14.02 -42.71 -2.17
C ASP A 183 -14.18 -42.78 -0.64
N ALA A 184 -15.30 -43.32 -0.16
CA ALA A 184 -15.56 -43.47 1.27
C ALA A 184 -14.47 -44.31 1.99
N GLU A 185 -13.97 -45.35 1.34
CA GLU A 185 -12.92 -46.22 1.91
C GLU A 185 -11.59 -45.48 2.15
N PHE A 186 -11.29 -44.45 1.36
CA PHE A 186 -10.07 -43.65 1.52
C PHE A 186 -10.01 -42.96 2.88
N TRP A 187 -11.16 -42.50 3.39
CA TRP A 187 -11.29 -41.78 4.66
C TRP A 187 -11.31 -42.72 5.88
N GLY A 188 -11.76 -43.95 5.68
CA GLY A 188 -11.99 -44.92 6.76
C GLY A 188 -13.28 -44.62 7.55
N ALA A 189 -13.44 -45.30 8.69
CA ALA A 189 -14.62 -45.09 9.54
C ALA A 189 -14.58 -43.72 10.23
N TRP A 190 -15.75 -43.10 10.42
CA TRP A 190 -15.86 -41.91 11.27
C TRP A 190 -15.67 -42.26 12.74
N GLN A 191 -14.87 -41.46 13.44
CA GLN A 191 -14.60 -41.59 14.86
C GLN A 191 -15.01 -40.31 15.58
N THR A 192 -15.39 -40.45 16.85
CA THR A 192 -15.70 -39.32 17.74
C THR A 192 -14.93 -39.50 19.03
N ILE A 193 -14.21 -38.47 19.43
CA ILE A 193 -13.52 -38.39 20.71
C ILE A 193 -14.04 -37.17 21.49
N GLY A 194 -14.25 -37.34 22.78
CA GLY A 194 -14.73 -36.28 23.67
C GLY A 194 -13.62 -35.81 24.60
N GLY A 195 -13.34 -34.51 24.57
CA GLY A 195 -12.57 -33.81 25.59
C GLY A 195 -13.47 -33.27 26.71
N LYS A 196 -12.95 -32.30 27.48
CA LYS A 196 -13.73 -31.66 28.56
C LYS A 196 -14.69 -30.62 28.00
N THR A 197 -14.26 -29.85 27.01
CA THR A 197 -15.02 -28.75 26.39
C THR A 197 -15.28 -28.97 24.91
N ILE A 198 -14.44 -29.75 24.22
CA ILE A 198 -14.54 -29.98 22.78
C ILE A 198 -14.88 -31.45 22.52
N THR A 199 -15.90 -31.69 21.68
CA THR A 199 -16.14 -33.00 21.07
C THR A 199 -15.72 -32.95 19.61
N LEU A 200 -14.78 -33.81 19.22
CA LEU A 200 -14.22 -33.84 17.87
C LEU A 200 -14.67 -35.10 17.12
N THR A 201 -15.30 -34.91 15.96
CA THR A 201 -15.65 -35.99 15.02
C THR A 201 -14.80 -35.90 13.76
N PHE A 202 -14.16 -36.99 13.36
CA PHE A 202 -13.16 -37.00 12.29
C PHE A 202 -13.09 -38.35 11.57
N PRO A 203 -12.58 -38.41 10.33
CA PRO A 203 -12.32 -39.67 9.63
C PRO A 203 -11.09 -40.39 10.22
N GLN A 204 -11.14 -41.73 10.32
CA GLN A 204 -10.06 -42.56 10.89
C GLN A 204 -8.67 -42.24 10.30
N ARG A 205 -8.59 -41.84 9.02
CA ARG A 205 -7.33 -41.44 8.38
C ARG A 205 -6.60 -40.31 9.13
N ASP A 206 -7.33 -39.39 9.73
CA ASP A 206 -6.78 -38.22 10.42
C ASP A 206 -6.64 -38.42 11.94
N GLN A 207 -6.79 -39.67 12.44
CA GLN A 207 -6.84 -39.96 13.88
C GLN A 207 -5.65 -39.40 14.67
N ALA A 208 -4.42 -39.64 14.23
CA ALA A 208 -3.22 -39.20 14.95
C ALA A 208 -3.13 -37.67 15.06
N VAL A 209 -3.54 -36.94 14.01
CA VAL A 209 -3.53 -35.47 14.00
C VAL A 209 -4.69 -34.93 14.84
N ALA A 210 -5.88 -35.53 14.70
CA ALA A 210 -7.07 -35.13 15.44
C ALA A 210 -6.93 -35.28 16.97
N GLU A 211 -6.39 -36.41 17.43
CA GLU A 211 -6.14 -36.65 18.86
C GLU A 211 -5.15 -35.63 19.45
N ARG A 212 -4.09 -35.32 18.70
CA ARG A 212 -3.08 -34.35 19.11
C ARG A 212 -3.65 -32.92 19.15
N LEU A 213 -4.36 -32.51 18.09
CA LEU A 213 -5.01 -31.21 18.00
C LEU A 213 -6.04 -31.01 19.12
N LEU A 214 -6.83 -32.03 19.46
CA LEU A 214 -7.81 -31.92 20.54
C LEU A 214 -7.14 -31.63 21.88
N ALA A 215 -6.04 -32.33 22.21
CA ALA A 215 -5.33 -32.12 23.46
C ALA A 215 -4.80 -30.68 23.57
N ASP A 216 -4.24 -30.17 22.47
CA ASP A 216 -3.71 -28.81 22.39
C ASP A 216 -4.82 -27.75 22.46
N TRP A 217 -5.94 -27.95 21.78
CA TRP A 217 -7.07 -27.02 21.83
C TRP A 217 -7.77 -27.00 23.18
N GLU A 218 -7.87 -28.12 23.89
CA GLU A 218 -8.40 -28.11 25.27
C GLU A 218 -7.53 -27.23 26.19
N ALA A 219 -6.20 -27.29 26.03
CA ALA A 219 -5.29 -26.41 26.76
C ALA A 219 -5.48 -24.94 26.35
N ASP A 220 -5.57 -24.65 25.06
CA ASP A 220 -5.78 -23.29 24.54
C ASP A 220 -7.15 -22.73 24.98
N VAL A 221 -8.20 -23.56 25.03
CA VAL A 221 -9.55 -23.17 25.50
C VAL A 221 -9.54 -22.82 26.98
N VAL A 222 -8.85 -23.60 27.80
CA VAL A 222 -8.67 -23.29 29.23
C VAL A 222 -7.97 -21.94 29.38
N GLN A 223 -6.90 -21.69 28.61
CA GLN A 223 -6.20 -20.42 28.64
C GLN A 223 -7.09 -19.25 28.17
N ALA A 224 -7.88 -19.45 27.11
CA ALA A 224 -8.83 -18.46 26.62
C ALA A 224 -9.91 -18.14 27.66
N CYS A 225 -10.45 -19.12 28.38
CA CYS A 225 -11.41 -18.87 29.47
C CYS A 225 -10.81 -18.06 30.62
N HIS A 226 -9.56 -18.37 31.00
CA HIS A 226 -8.85 -17.58 32.00
C HIS A 226 -8.65 -16.14 31.55
N LEU A 227 -8.30 -15.92 30.28
CA LEU A 227 -8.19 -14.57 29.71
C LEU A 227 -9.54 -13.82 29.71
N ILE A 228 -10.65 -14.53 29.48
CA ILE A 228 -11.98 -13.92 29.36
C ILE A 228 -12.61 -13.56 30.71
N SER A 229 -12.56 -14.45 31.71
CA SER A 229 -13.30 -14.25 32.96
C SER A 229 -12.46 -14.39 34.22
N ASN A 230 -11.12 -14.48 34.11
CA ASN A 230 -10.22 -14.76 35.23
C ASN A 230 -10.68 -15.99 36.06
N SER A 231 -11.33 -16.95 35.39
CA SER A 231 -11.96 -18.11 36.02
C SER A 231 -11.83 -19.34 35.11
N ASP A 232 -12.13 -20.51 35.68
CA ASP A 232 -12.24 -21.75 34.90
C ASP A 232 -13.37 -21.64 33.84
N CYS A 233 -13.25 -22.43 32.77
CA CYS A 233 -14.33 -22.58 31.79
C CYS A 233 -15.58 -23.15 32.46
N PRO A 234 -16.78 -22.62 32.17
CA PRO A 234 -18.02 -23.18 32.70
C PRO A 234 -18.28 -24.57 32.12
N ASP A 235 -18.87 -25.47 32.91
CA ASP A 235 -19.23 -26.83 32.46
C ASP A 235 -20.26 -26.85 31.32
N THR A 236 -20.93 -25.71 31.06
CA THR A 236 -21.87 -25.53 29.95
C THR A 236 -21.19 -25.19 28.63
N LEU A 237 -19.89 -24.92 28.62
CA LEU A 237 -19.13 -24.70 27.39
C LEU A 237 -18.85 -26.05 26.72
N ALA A 238 -19.67 -26.37 25.72
CA ALA A 238 -19.50 -27.54 24.88
C ALA A 238 -19.47 -27.10 23.41
N LEU A 239 -18.35 -27.33 22.74
CA LEU A 239 -18.17 -27.10 21.31
C LEU A 239 -18.11 -28.45 20.59
N THR A 240 -18.90 -28.61 19.53
CA THR A 240 -18.79 -29.78 18.64
C THR A 240 -18.05 -29.38 17.38
N VAL A 241 -16.92 -30.02 17.11
CA VAL A 241 -16.11 -29.80 15.90
C VAL A 241 -16.20 -31.04 15.03
N THR A 242 -16.51 -30.86 13.75
CA THR A 242 -16.53 -31.95 12.75
C THR A 242 -15.52 -31.66 11.66
N PHE A 243 -14.56 -32.57 11.48
CA PHE A 243 -13.64 -32.58 10.35
C PHE A 243 -14.30 -33.21 9.13
N SER A 244 -14.89 -32.36 8.30
CA SER A 244 -15.63 -32.74 7.10
C SER A 244 -14.69 -33.05 5.93
N THR A 245 -15.09 -34.01 5.12
CA THR A 245 -14.38 -34.45 3.91
C THR A 245 -14.78 -33.63 2.67
N SER A 246 -15.58 -32.58 2.86
CA SER A 246 -16.07 -31.73 1.78
C SER A 246 -15.07 -30.64 1.40
N ALA A 247 -14.63 -30.64 0.14
CA ALA A 247 -13.58 -29.73 -0.34
C ALA A 247 -14.03 -28.26 -0.44
N ASP A 248 -15.33 -28.00 -0.51
CA ASP A 248 -15.90 -26.67 -0.60
C ASP A 248 -15.71 -25.84 0.67
N LEU A 249 -15.48 -26.50 1.81
CA LEU A 249 -15.12 -25.84 3.06
C LEU A 249 -13.77 -25.11 2.98
N LEU A 250 -12.86 -25.54 2.09
CA LEU A 250 -11.62 -24.80 1.82
C LEU A 250 -11.89 -23.42 1.22
N GLN A 251 -13.03 -23.24 0.53
CA GLN A 251 -13.44 -21.96 -0.05
C GLN A 251 -14.33 -21.16 0.92
N ARG A 252 -15.28 -21.82 1.60
CA ARG A 252 -16.26 -21.15 2.48
C ARG A 252 -15.63 -20.56 3.74
N ASN A 253 -14.57 -21.18 4.26
CA ASN A 253 -13.93 -20.76 5.51
C ASN A 253 -12.92 -19.60 5.32
N ASP A 254 -12.81 -19.04 4.11
CA ASP A 254 -11.95 -17.88 3.83
C ASP A 254 -12.42 -16.58 4.54
N SER A 255 -13.62 -16.60 5.13
CA SER A 255 -14.07 -15.55 6.04
C SER A 255 -14.47 -16.14 7.39
N ARG A 256 -14.21 -15.43 8.49
CA ARG A 256 -14.67 -15.84 9.83
C ARG A 256 -16.16 -15.66 10.06
N ARG A 257 -16.86 -15.06 9.10
CA ARG A 257 -18.29 -14.74 9.20
C ARG A 257 -19.16 -15.98 9.45
N PRO A 258 -18.96 -17.14 8.77
CA PRO A 258 -19.70 -18.36 9.05
C PRO A 258 -19.42 -18.90 10.45
N ILE A 259 -18.19 -18.80 10.94
CA ILE A 259 -17.80 -19.24 12.29
C ILE A 259 -18.57 -18.45 13.36
N LEU A 260 -18.67 -17.12 13.19
CA LEU A 260 -19.45 -16.25 14.07
C LEU A 260 -20.98 -16.46 13.99
N LEU A 261 -21.46 -17.21 12.98
CA LEU A 261 -22.88 -17.52 12.76
C LEU A 261 -23.28 -18.94 13.22
N MET A 262 -22.33 -19.85 13.43
CA MET A 262 -22.58 -21.30 13.56
C MET A 262 -22.29 -21.92 14.93
N ALA A 263 -21.94 -21.14 15.96
CA ALA A 263 -21.77 -21.67 17.32
C ALA A 263 -23.12 -22.26 17.83
N PRO A 264 -23.17 -23.51 18.33
CA PRO A 264 -22.06 -24.28 18.93
C PRO A 264 -21.49 -25.46 18.09
N ALA A 265 -21.77 -25.53 16.79
CA ALA A 265 -21.28 -26.63 15.93
C ALA A 265 -20.41 -26.10 14.79
N LEU A 266 -19.13 -26.46 14.79
CA LEU A 266 -18.14 -26.00 13.83
C LEU A 266 -17.81 -27.13 12.84
N GLU A 267 -18.03 -26.86 11.55
CA GLU A 267 -17.62 -27.75 10.47
C GLU A 267 -16.36 -27.22 9.80
N LEU A 268 -15.26 -27.97 9.91
CA LEU A 268 -13.95 -27.61 9.38
C LEU A 268 -13.52 -28.66 8.35
N PRO A 269 -12.77 -28.29 7.30
CA PRO A 269 -12.17 -29.29 6.41
C PRO A 269 -11.23 -30.19 7.22
N THR A 270 -11.15 -31.46 6.87
CA THR A 270 -10.28 -32.41 7.55
C THR A 270 -8.78 -32.15 7.28
N PRO A 271 -7.85 -32.48 8.20
CA PRO A 271 -6.41 -32.26 7.99
C PRO A 271 -5.87 -32.86 6.69
N THR A 272 -6.39 -34.01 6.23
CA THR A 272 -6.01 -34.56 4.91
C THR A 272 -6.35 -33.64 3.73
N LEU A 273 -7.38 -32.78 3.81
CA LEU A 273 -7.71 -31.79 2.77
C LEU A 273 -6.86 -30.52 2.87
N VAL A 274 -6.56 -30.07 4.10
CA VAL A 274 -5.74 -28.87 4.32
C VAL A 274 -4.27 -29.18 4.04
N GLY A 275 -3.80 -30.33 4.49
CA GLY A 275 -2.45 -30.87 4.40
C GLY A 275 -2.06 -31.53 5.73
N VAL A 276 -1.55 -32.77 5.70
CA VAL A 276 -1.14 -33.52 6.89
C VAL A 276 0.28 -33.09 7.30
N PRO A 277 0.59 -32.86 8.58
CA PRO A 277 1.90 -32.35 8.96
C PRO A 277 2.99 -33.40 8.73
N LEU A 278 4.08 -33.01 8.06
CA LEU A 278 5.23 -33.89 7.79
C LEU A 278 6.41 -33.64 8.74
N ASP A 279 6.36 -32.53 9.47
CA ASP A 279 7.30 -32.11 10.50
C ASP A 279 6.56 -31.33 11.60
N GLU A 280 7.29 -30.98 12.65
CA GLU A 280 6.73 -30.29 13.82
C GLU A 280 6.29 -28.86 13.48
N ALA A 281 7.01 -28.16 12.59
CA ALA A 281 6.62 -26.83 12.14
C ALA A 281 5.31 -26.86 11.33
N GLY A 282 5.12 -27.87 10.48
CA GLY A 282 3.85 -28.11 9.80
C GLY A 282 2.72 -28.46 10.76
N TYR A 283 3.01 -29.17 11.85
CA TYR A 283 2.03 -29.39 12.91
C TYR A 283 1.63 -28.08 13.59
N GLU A 284 2.58 -27.24 13.97
CA GLU A 284 2.30 -25.95 14.59
C GLU A 284 1.48 -25.03 13.68
N LEU A 285 1.76 -25.01 12.38
CA LEU A 285 0.91 -24.31 11.40
C LEU A 285 -0.54 -24.78 11.50
N LEU A 286 -0.80 -26.10 11.47
CA LEU A 286 -2.16 -26.64 11.59
C LEU A 286 -2.79 -26.29 12.95
N ARG A 287 -2.04 -26.46 14.04
CA ARG A 287 -2.50 -26.11 15.40
C ARG A 287 -2.99 -24.67 15.45
N GLN A 288 -2.21 -23.73 14.90
CA GLN A 288 -2.54 -22.31 14.84
C GLN A 288 -3.72 -22.01 13.91
N GLY A 289 -3.72 -22.55 12.69
CA GLY A 289 -4.76 -22.28 11.70
C GLY A 289 -6.14 -22.76 12.14
N TYR A 290 -6.24 -24.01 12.63
CA TYR A 290 -7.48 -24.53 13.17
C TYR A 290 -7.81 -23.95 14.55
N GLY A 291 -6.80 -23.76 15.41
CA GLY A 291 -6.95 -23.17 16.74
C GLY A 291 -7.57 -21.78 16.67
N GLY A 292 -7.16 -20.96 15.70
CA GLY A 292 -7.78 -19.65 15.45
C GLY A 292 -9.28 -19.73 15.17
N GLN A 293 -9.75 -20.77 14.48
CA GLN A 293 -11.18 -20.97 14.19
C GLN A 293 -11.94 -21.50 15.41
N VAL A 294 -11.38 -22.52 16.09
CA VAL A 294 -11.96 -23.12 17.30
C VAL A 294 -12.08 -22.09 18.42
N LEU A 295 -11.01 -21.36 18.72
CA LEU A 295 -10.99 -20.35 19.77
C LEU A 295 -11.87 -19.15 19.43
N THR A 296 -11.97 -18.75 18.16
CA THR A 296 -12.95 -17.75 17.73
C THR A 296 -14.37 -18.18 18.10
N ALA A 297 -14.75 -19.43 17.82
CA ALA A 297 -16.07 -19.96 18.17
C ALA A 297 -16.29 -20.00 19.68
N VAL A 298 -15.29 -20.44 20.45
CA VAL A 298 -15.34 -20.49 21.92
C VAL A 298 -15.50 -19.09 22.52
N ILE A 299 -14.71 -18.11 22.09
CA ILE A 299 -14.79 -16.73 22.55
C ILE A 299 -16.18 -16.16 22.23
N ALA A 300 -16.66 -16.33 20.99
CA ALA A 300 -17.96 -15.85 20.57
C ALA A 300 -19.11 -16.48 21.39
N GLN A 301 -19.08 -17.80 21.62
CA GLN A 301 -20.07 -18.51 22.43
C GLN A 301 -20.01 -18.08 23.89
N ARG A 302 -18.81 -17.95 24.47
CA ARG A 302 -18.62 -17.57 25.88
C ARG A 302 -19.14 -16.17 26.17
N LEU A 303 -19.05 -15.29 25.18
CA LEU A 303 -19.54 -13.93 25.23
C LEU A 303 -20.99 -13.81 24.79
N ASP A 304 -21.62 -14.86 24.27
CA ASP A 304 -22.98 -14.81 23.70
C ASP A 304 -23.09 -13.74 22.59
N TYR A 305 -22.04 -13.66 21.75
CA TYR A 305 -22.04 -12.75 20.62
C TYR A 305 -22.92 -13.30 19.49
N THR A 306 -23.98 -12.57 19.18
CA THR A 306 -24.80 -12.83 18.00
C THR A 306 -24.28 -11.95 16.86
N CYS A 307 -23.75 -12.57 15.80
CA CYS A 307 -23.38 -11.85 14.57
C CYS A 307 -24.54 -10.95 14.11
N CYS A 308 -24.33 -9.78 13.52
CA CYS A 308 -23.11 -9.24 12.90
C CYS A 308 -22.85 -7.79 13.33
N LEU A 309 -23.17 -7.51 14.59
CA LEU A 309 -23.05 -6.18 15.16
C LEU A 309 -21.58 -5.79 15.31
N LYS A 310 -21.17 -4.69 14.68
CA LYS A 310 -19.79 -4.16 14.71
C LYS A 310 -18.74 -5.25 14.40
N GLN A 311 -19.04 -6.12 13.43
CA GLN A 311 -18.32 -7.37 13.18
C GLN A 311 -16.79 -7.16 13.08
N HIS A 312 -16.35 -6.09 12.42
CA HIS A 312 -14.93 -5.80 12.22
C HIS A 312 -14.19 -5.48 13.53
N PHE A 313 -14.80 -4.70 14.41
CA PHE A 313 -14.24 -4.38 15.73
C PHE A 313 -14.21 -5.63 16.62
N PHE A 314 -15.29 -6.41 16.60
CA PHE A 314 -15.35 -7.69 17.32
C PHE A 314 -14.27 -8.67 16.82
N THR A 315 -14.06 -8.74 15.50
CA THR A 315 -13.02 -9.58 14.89
C THR A 315 -11.61 -9.10 15.27
N ALA A 316 -11.35 -7.80 15.26
CA ALA A 316 -10.07 -7.24 15.69
C ALA A 316 -9.79 -7.53 17.18
N LEU A 317 -10.81 -7.47 18.03
CA LEU A 317 -10.68 -7.83 19.45
C LEU A 317 -10.40 -9.32 19.67
N ILE A 318 -11.08 -10.20 18.92
CA ILE A 318 -10.73 -11.63 18.90
C ILE A 318 -9.29 -11.80 18.45
N ASP A 319 -8.88 -11.10 17.40
CA ASP A 319 -7.53 -11.25 16.86
C ASP A 319 -6.46 -10.83 17.86
N ARG A 320 -6.75 -9.82 18.69
CA ARG A 320 -5.89 -9.39 19.78
C ARG A 320 -5.76 -10.48 20.84
N GLN A 321 -6.86 -11.10 21.23
CA GLN A 321 -6.87 -12.20 22.21
C GLN A 321 -6.10 -13.42 21.68
N LEU A 322 -6.34 -13.82 20.42
CA LEU A 322 -5.60 -14.93 19.81
C LEU A 322 -4.10 -14.64 19.70
N SER A 323 -3.71 -13.37 19.54
CA SER A 323 -2.31 -12.95 19.59
C SER A 323 -1.70 -13.02 20.99
N GLN A 324 -2.46 -12.66 22.02
CA GLN A 324 -2.04 -12.85 23.42
C GLN A 324 -1.88 -14.33 23.80
N LEU A 325 -2.68 -15.20 23.18
CA LEU A 325 -2.61 -16.65 23.35
C LEU A 325 -1.48 -17.30 22.51
N GLY A 326 -0.80 -16.54 21.65
CA GLY A 326 0.25 -17.09 20.77
C GLY A 326 -0.28 -18.00 19.66
N VAL A 327 -1.58 -17.94 19.37
CA VAL A 327 -2.24 -18.78 18.34
C VAL A 327 -2.11 -18.16 16.96
N GLN A 328 -2.07 -16.83 16.88
CA GLN A 328 -1.80 -16.12 15.63
C GLN A 328 -1.08 -14.81 15.94
N PRO A 329 -0.23 -14.29 15.04
CA PRO A 329 0.32 -12.95 15.21
C PRO A 329 -0.77 -11.88 15.05
N TRP A 330 -0.51 -10.71 15.64
CA TRP A 330 -1.24 -9.50 15.32
C TRP A 330 -1.02 -9.15 13.84
N PRO A 331 -2.07 -8.88 13.05
CA PRO A 331 -1.91 -8.78 11.61
C PRO A 331 -1.29 -7.47 11.13
N LEU A 332 -1.11 -6.46 12.00
CA LEU A 332 -0.42 -5.23 11.62
C LEU A 332 1.09 -5.34 11.82
N THR A 333 1.80 -5.12 10.73
CA THR A 333 3.26 -5.00 10.65
C THR A 333 3.71 -3.54 10.64
N ALA A 334 5.00 -3.29 10.88
CA ALA A 334 5.58 -1.95 10.81
C ALA A 334 5.36 -1.27 9.44
N ALA A 335 5.40 -2.03 8.35
CA ALA A 335 5.13 -1.53 7.00
C ALA A 335 3.66 -1.15 6.79
N GLU A 336 2.73 -1.81 7.47
CA GLU A 336 1.31 -1.45 7.40
C GLU A 336 1.01 -0.18 8.19
N TYR A 337 1.72 0.05 9.29
CA TYR A 337 1.69 1.34 9.99
C TYR A 337 2.24 2.48 9.11
N ASP A 338 3.31 2.27 8.34
CA ASP A 338 3.76 3.27 7.35
C ASP A 338 2.67 3.59 6.33
N GLN A 339 1.92 2.60 5.85
CA GLN A 339 0.81 2.83 4.91
C GLN A 339 -0.31 3.68 5.53
N LEU A 340 -0.63 3.46 6.81
CA LEU A 340 -1.62 4.27 7.55
C LEU A 340 -1.15 5.72 7.73
N LEU A 341 0.15 5.94 7.95
CA LEU A 341 0.73 7.28 8.07
C LEU A 341 0.67 8.08 6.77
N LEU A 342 0.63 7.42 5.61
CA LEU A 342 0.51 8.11 4.33
C LEU A 342 -0.90 8.69 4.10
N ASN A 343 -1.93 8.18 4.79
CA ASN A 343 -3.33 8.63 4.70
C ASN A 343 -3.92 8.93 6.09
N PRO A 344 -3.40 9.95 6.79
CA PRO A 344 -3.71 10.22 8.20
C PRO A 344 -5.17 10.66 8.45
N HIS A 345 -5.90 11.08 7.41
CA HIS A 345 -7.33 11.37 7.50
C HIS A 345 -8.20 10.12 7.74
N ASP A 346 -7.61 8.92 7.72
CA ASP A 346 -8.33 7.67 7.98
C ASP A 346 -8.86 7.53 9.41
N VAL A 347 -8.42 8.35 10.38
CA VAL A 347 -8.99 8.32 11.75
C VAL A 347 -10.50 8.54 11.78
N ASP A 348 -11.01 9.49 10.99
CA ASP A 348 -12.45 9.78 10.90
C ASP A 348 -13.22 8.61 10.25
N ARG A 349 -12.50 7.74 9.53
CA ARG A 349 -13.06 6.49 8.98
C ARG A 349 -13.22 5.42 10.03
N VAL A 350 -12.55 5.47 11.18
CA VAL A 350 -12.83 4.57 12.32
C VAL A 350 -14.27 4.78 12.80
N ALA A 351 -14.67 6.04 13.01
CA ALA A 351 -16.04 6.40 13.36
C ALA A 351 -17.02 5.94 12.27
N THR A 352 -16.69 6.18 10.99
CA THR A 352 -17.52 5.74 9.87
C THR A 352 -17.68 4.22 9.81
N ALA A 353 -16.60 3.48 10.02
CA ALA A 353 -16.57 2.01 10.06
C ALA A 353 -17.44 1.48 11.21
N TRP A 354 -17.38 2.14 12.37
CA TRP A 354 -18.22 1.81 13.51
C TRP A 354 -19.71 1.98 13.19
N HIS A 355 -20.13 3.13 12.68
CA HIS A 355 -21.54 3.42 12.43
C HIS A 355 -22.15 2.65 11.27
N SER A 356 -21.42 2.52 10.16
CA SER A 356 -21.98 1.98 8.92
C SER A 356 -22.05 0.45 8.91
N ASN A 357 -21.28 -0.22 9.79
CA ASN A 357 -21.04 -1.67 9.75
C ASN A 357 -20.63 -2.17 8.34
N ARG A 358 -20.14 -1.25 7.50
CA ARG A 358 -19.67 -1.45 6.13
C ARG A 358 -18.26 -0.91 6.09
N ILE A 359 -17.29 -1.82 6.02
CA ILE A 359 -15.92 -1.46 5.73
C ILE A 359 -15.65 -1.82 4.27
N PHE A 360 -15.07 -0.88 3.53
CA PHE A 360 -14.43 -1.24 2.26
C PHE A 360 -13.28 -2.20 2.59
N GLN A 361 -13.02 -3.21 1.75
CA GLN A 361 -11.94 -4.18 2.02
C GLN A 361 -10.57 -3.53 2.32
N SER A 362 -10.35 -2.27 1.92
CA SER A 362 -9.16 -1.49 2.22
C SER A 362 -9.00 -1.04 3.68
N ASP A 363 -10.08 -0.96 4.47
CA ASP A 363 -10.06 -0.22 5.76
C ASP A 363 -10.00 -1.14 6.98
N TRP A 364 -9.65 -2.42 6.81
CA TRP A 364 -9.45 -3.29 7.97
C TRP A 364 -8.29 -2.77 8.83
N ARG A 365 -7.22 -2.26 8.22
CA ARG A 365 -6.01 -1.80 8.93
C ARG A 365 -6.31 -0.71 9.94
N ILE A 366 -7.18 0.25 9.59
CA ILE A 366 -7.49 1.35 10.50
C ILE A 366 -8.27 0.86 11.74
N VAL A 367 -9.13 -0.15 11.60
CA VAL A 367 -9.83 -0.74 12.74
C VAL A 367 -8.88 -1.50 13.64
N TYR A 368 -7.94 -2.25 13.08
CA TYR A 368 -6.93 -2.95 13.89
C TYR A 368 -6.04 -1.94 14.62
N ALA A 369 -5.51 -0.93 13.92
CA ALA A 369 -4.72 0.12 14.54
C ALA A 369 -5.52 0.84 15.64
N ALA A 370 -6.83 1.00 15.44
CA ALA A 370 -7.73 1.60 16.43
C ALA A 370 -7.82 0.77 17.69
N ILE A 371 -8.08 -0.52 17.56
CA ILE A 371 -8.12 -1.43 18.70
C ILE A 371 -6.78 -1.47 19.44
N GLU A 372 -5.66 -1.53 18.71
CA GLU A 372 -4.35 -1.56 19.36
C GLU A 372 -4.04 -0.26 20.10
N PHE A 373 -4.22 0.89 19.45
CA PHE A 373 -4.04 2.19 20.08
C PHE A 373 -4.90 2.34 21.34
N LEU A 374 -6.18 2.01 21.25
CA LEU A 374 -7.09 2.19 22.37
C LEU A 374 -6.72 1.29 23.56
N LEU A 375 -6.29 0.05 23.30
CA LEU A 375 -5.91 -0.91 24.34
C LEU A 375 -4.52 -0.62 24.95
N THR A 376 -3.64 0.07 24.22
CA THR A 376 -2.27 0.33 24.66
C THR A 376 -2.12 1.72 25.29
N GLU A 377 -2.73 2.75 24.72
CA GLU A 377 -2.48 4.15 25.08
C GLU A 377 -3.69 4.83 25.76
N ALA A 378 -4.92 4.57 25.29
CA ALA A 378 -6.06 5.42 25.64
C ALA A 378 -6.78 5.03 26.94
N VAL A 379 -6.86 3.73 27.31
CA VAL A 379 -7.66 3.27 28.46
C VAL A 379 -6.92 2.18 29.23
N ALA A 380 -6.20 2.54 30.28
CA ALA A 380 -5.42 1.62 31.11
C ALA A 380 -6.25 0.61 31.96
N ASN A 381 -7.59 0.59 31.83
CA ASN A 381 -8.47 -0.14 32.75
C ASN A 381 -9.42 -1.17 32.09
N ASP A 382 -9.61 -1.13 30.78
CA ASP A 382 -10.49 -2.09 30.08
C ASP A 382 -9.67 -3.04 29.21
N ASP A 383 -9.94 -4.35 29.35
CA ASP A 383 -9.36 -5.38 28.49
C ASP A 383 -10.25 -5.63 27.25
N SER A 384 -9.75 -6.44 26.31
CA SER A 384 -10.49 -6.76 25.08
C SER A 384 -11.86 -7.39 25.36
N VAL A 385 -12.07 -8.01 26.53
CA VAL A 385 -13.30 -8.68 26.92
C VAL A 385 -14.38 -7.67 27.27
N ALA A 386 -14.04 -6.66 28.08
CA ALA A 386 -14.97 -5.59 28.47
C ALA A 386 -15.61 -4.93 27.23
N TRP A 387 -14.79 -4.65 26.22
CA TRP A 387 -15.24 -4.06 24.97
C TRP A 387 -16.06 -4.99 24.09
N GLN A 388 -15.73 -6.28 24.05
CA GLN A 388 -16.57 -7.27 23.37
C GLN A 388 -17.96 -7.37 24.04
N GLN A 389 -18.02 -7.31 25.37
CA GLN A 389 -19.29 -7.30 26.11
C GLN A 389 -20.10 -6.03 25.83
N ALA A 390 -19.46 -4.87 25.74
CA ALA A 390 -20.09 -3.60 25.37
C ALA A 390 -20.67 -3.64 23.95
N ILE A 391 -19.91 -4.16 22.97
CA ILE A 391 -20.40 -4.38 21.60
C ILE A 391 -21.66 -5.24 21.64
N ARG A 392 -21.64 -6.38 22.35
CA ARG A 392 -22.81 -7.26 22.47
C ARG A 392 -24.03 -6.55 23.03
N GLN A 393 -23.85 -5.74 24.07
CA GLN A 393 -24.94 -5.05 24.75
C GLN A 393 -25.53 -3.89 23.93
N GLN A 394 -24.95 -3.58 22.76
CA GLN A 394 -25.27 -2.36 22.00
C GLN A 394 -25.15 -1.11 22.87
N ASP A 395 -24.18 -1.12 23.77
CA ASP A 395 -24.00 0.00 24.68
C ASP A 395 -23.27 1.13 23.95
N ASP A 396 -24.04 1.96 23.24
CA ASP A 396 -23.54 3.19 22.61
C ASP A 396 -23.01 4.20 23.65
N SER A 397 -23.23 3.95 24.95
CA SER A 397 -22.62 4.72 26.04
C SER A 397 -21.29 4.15 26.55
N SER A 398 -20.89 2.99 26.04
CA SER A 398 -19.60 2.37 26.37
C SER A 398 -18.44 3.30 26.05
N GLU A 399 -17.35 3.15 26.81
CA GLU A 399 -16.14 3.94 26.59
C GLU A 399 -15.61 3.75 25.17
N LEU A 400 -15.67 2.53 24.64
CA LEU A 400 -15.34 2.22 23.23
C LEU A 400 -16.19 3.03 22.24
N ALA A 401 -17.52 3.00 22.37
CA ALA A 401 -18.41 3.74 21.49
C ALA A 401 -18.16 5.25 21.60
N ARG A 402 -17.97 5.77 22.81
CA ARG A 402 -17.68 7.20 23.05
C ARG A 402 -16.35 7.66 22.47
N LEU A 403 -15.31 6.81 22.56
CA LEU A 403 -13.98 7.10 22.00
C LEU A 403 -14.03 7.09 20.47
N ILE A 404 -14.78 6.17 19.88
CA ILE A 404 -14.91 6.05 18.42
C ILE A 404 -15.87 7.09 17.81
N ASP A 405 -16.98 7.41 18.47
CA ASP A 405 -18.04 8.31 17.93
C ASP A 405 -17.65 9.79 17.93
N GLY A 406 -16.43 10.13 18.32
CA GLY A 406 -15.85 11.43 18.00
C GLY A 406 -16.26 12.59 18.92
N HIS A 407 -17.04 12.35 19.98
CA HIS A 407 -17.27 13.39 20.99
C HIS A 407 -16.00 13.78 21.77
N GLN A 408 -14.91 13.00 21.64
CA GLN A 408 -13.58 13.29 22.21
C GLN A 408 -12.41 13.07 21.25
N LEU A 409 -12.61 13.07 19.92
CA LEU A 409 -11.50 13.21 18.97
C LEU A 409 -10.96 14.65 19.01
N THR A 410 -10.44 15.03 20.18
CA THR A 410 -9.75 16.28 20.42
C THR A 410 -8.47 16.30 19.58
N THR A 411 -7.90 17.49 19.39
CA THR A 411 -6.58 17.62 18.76
C THR A 411 -5.53 16.76 19.48
N ALA A 412 -5.59 16.68 20.82
CA ALA A 412 -4.70 15.84 21.63
C ALA A 412 -4.84 14.34 21.31
N TRP A 413 -6.07 13.83 21.12
CA TRP A 413 -6.25 12.43 20.75
C TRP A 413 -5.68 12.15 19.36
N ARG A 414 -5.88 13.05 18.39
CA ARG A 414 -5.32 12.93 17.04
C ARG A 414 -3.79 12.96 17.06
N GLU A 415 -3.20 13.76 17.94
CA GLU A 415 -1.76 13.78 18.18
C GLU A 415 -1.23 12.46 18.73
N GLU A 416 -1.89 11.90 19.74
CA GLU A 416 -1.53 10.62 20.35
C GLU A 416 -1.68 9.47 19.34
N TRP A 417 -2.76 9.47 18.56
CA TRP A 417 -3.00 8.54 17.45
C TRP A 417 -1.86 8.54 16.43
N LEU A 418 -1.47 9.72 15.95
CA LEU A 418 -0.39 9.87 14.98
C LEU A 418 0.95 9.44 15.57
N ARG A 419 1.23 9.82 16.83
CA ARG A 419 2.43 9.41 17.55
C ARG A 419 2.49 7.89 17.72
N PHE A 420 1.37 7.26 18.05
CA PHE A 420 1.26 5.82 18.17
C PHE A 420 1.55 5.12 16.85
N MET A 421 0.90 5.54 15.75
CA MET A 421 1.15 4.96 14.43
C MET A 421 2.61 5.14 14.01
N TYR A 422 3.20 6.29 14.32
CA TYR A 422 4.61 6.55 14.07
C TYR A 422 5.53 5.58 14.80
N GLN A 423 5.36 5.43 16.10
CA GLN A 423 6.19 4.55 16.92
C GLN A 423 6.11 3.08 16.48
N HIS A 424 4.98 2.65 15.93
CA HIS A 424 4.79 1.30 15.43
C HIS A 424 5.20 1.12 13.95
N SER A 425 5.42 2.21 13.22
CA SER A 425 5.86 2.19 11.82
C SER A 425 7.34 1.86 11.68
N ALA A 426 7.76 1.34 10.51
CA ALA A 426 9.18 1.12 10.26
C ALA A 426 9.93 2.46 10.24
N SER A 427 9.27 3.53 9.74
CA SER A 427 9.80 4.88 9.78
C SER A 427 10.17 5.34 11.19
N GLY A 428 9.28 5.12 12.18
CA GLY A 428 9.54 5.53 13.56
C GLY A 428 10.58 4.68 14.28
N GLN A 429 10.75 3.41 13.88
CA GLN A 429 11.75 2.52 14.45
C GLN A 429 13.18 2.82 13.97
N VAL A 430 13.33 3.38 12.76
CA VAL A 430 14.63 3.59 12.10
C VAL A 430 15.01 5.08 12.00
N ALA A 431 14.14 6.00 12.40
CA ALA A 431 14.36 7.44 12.25
C ALA A 431 15.69 7.89 12.86
N GLU A 432 16.62 8.28 11.98
CA GLU A 432 17.86 8.95 12.36
C GLU A 432 17.50 10.31 12.97
N THR A 433 18.22 10.71 14.03
CA THR A 433 17.96 12.00 14.68
C THR A 433 18.26 13.14 13.70
N GLN A 434 17.22 13.70 13.12
CA GLN A 434 17.32 14.89 12.28
C GLN A 434 17.77 16.08 13.16
N ARG A 435 18.55 16.98 12.58
CA ARG A 435 18.99 18.21 13.24
C ARG A 435 18.47 19.39 12.43
N GLY A 436 18.26 20.50 13.11
CA GLY A 436 17.73 21.71 12.50
C GLY A 436 16.45 22.17 13.17
N GLN A 437 15.88 23.22 12.62
CA GLN A 437 14.74 23.92 13.17
C GLN A 437 13.76 24.22 12.04
N LEU A 438 12.47 24.06 12.32
CA LEU A 438 11.39 24.38 11.40
C LEU A 438 10.52 25.47 12.00
N SER A 439 10.27 26.53 11.26
CA SER A 439 9.52 27.70 11.67
C SER A 439 8.09 27.63 11.12
N TYR A 440 7.15 27.82 12.02
CA TYR A 440 5.72 27.78 11.78
C TYR A 440 5.07 29.09 12.22
N GLN A 441 4.13 29.56 11.40
CA GLN A 441 3.27 30.68 11.70
C GLN A 441 1.98 30.13 12.28
N CYS A 442 1.72 30.45 13.54
CA CYS A 442 0.61 29.97 14.32
C CYS A 442 -0.40 31.08 14.60
N GLN A 443 -1.69 30.83 14.37
CA GLN A 443 -2.74 31.72 14.84
C GLN A 443 -3.22 31.31 16.23
N THR A 444 -3.26 32.27 17.14
CA THR A 444 -3.92 32.13 18.44
C THR A 444 -5.25 32.88 18.41
N GLN A 445 -6.04 32.83 19.50
CA GLN A 445 -7.33 33.54 19.55
C GLN A 445 -7.19 35.05 19.34
N THR A 446 -6.05 35.62 19.72
CA THR A 446 -5.83 37.07 19.68
C THR A 446 -4.70 37.45 18.74
N ASP A 447 -3.62 36.67 18.66
CA ASP A 447 -2.36 37.05 18.01
C ASP A 447 -1.88 36.02 16.98
N THR A 448 -0.96 36.43 16.11
CA THR A 448 -0.16 35.47 15.32
C THR A 448 1.20 35.33 15.98
N VAL A 449 1.63 34.10 16.24
CA VAL A 449 2.95 33.81 16.80
C VAL A 449 3.78 33.03 15.80
N VAL A 450 5.09 33.24 15.81
CA VAL A 450 6.06 32.42 15.09
C VAL A 450 6.65 31.44 16.10
N GLN A 451 6.43 30.15 15.87
CA GLN A 451 7.01 29.09 16.66
C GLN A 451 8.06 28.33 15.86
N VAL A 452 9.08 27.84 16.54
CA VAL A 452 10.13 27.02 15.98
C VAL A 452 10.10 25.64 16.62
N PHE A 453 10.05 24.61 15.79
CA PHE A 453 10.18 23.22 16.19
C PHE A 453 11.62 22.77 16.01
N ASP A 454 12.28 22.42 17.11
CA ASP A 454 13.64 21.88 17.08
C ASP A 454 13.61 20.37 16.80
N LEU A 455 14.19 19.94 15.67
CA LEU A 455 14.15 18.55 15.22
C LEU A 455 14.93 17.59 16.13
N ALA A 456 15.94 18.09 16.82
CA ALA A 456 16.81 17.28 17.67
C ALA A 456 16.18 17.04 19.05
N THR A 457 15.55 18.06 19.63
CA THR A 457 14.88 17.97 20.94
C THR A 457 13.40 17.63 20.83
N GLN A 458 12.80 17.77 19.65
CA GLN A 458 11.37 17.65 19.37
C GLN A 458 10.51 18.59 20.24
N GLN A 459 11.00 19.80 20.50
CA GLN A 459 10.32 20.80 21.30
C GLN A 459 9.97 22.05 20.48
N TRP A 460 8.84 22.65 20.84
CA TRP A 460 8.38 23.92 20.31
C TRP A 460 8.89 25.07 21.17
N HIS A 461 9.35 26.13 20.51
CA HIS A 461 9.77 27.39 21.13
C HIS A 461 9.10 28.56 20.42
N GLU A 462 8.50 29.47 21.17
CA GLU A 462 8.00 30.72 20.60
C GLU A 462 9.16 31.70 20.37
N VAL A 463 9.23 32.28 19.17
CA VAL A 463 10.31 33.20 18.79
C VAL A 463 9.81 34.62 18.57
N TYR A 464 8.60 34.77 18.01
CA TYR A 464 8.00 36.09 17.80
C TYR A 464 6.49 36.08 18.11
N GLN A 465 6.01 37.14 18.75
CA GLN A 465 4.59 37.47 18.81
C GLN A 465 4.32 38.66 17.90
N LEU A 466 3.51 38.46 16.87
CA LEU A 466 3.09 39.53 15.97
C LEU A 466 1.88 40.22 16.59
N PRO A 467 1.95 41.55 16.83
CA PRO A 467 0.86 42.27 17.44
C PRO A 467 -0.39 42.15 16.58
N SER A 468 -1.47 41.70 17.20
CA SER A 468 -2.78 41.80 16.60
C SER A 468 -3.18 43.26 16.49
N PRO A 469 -3.68 43.72 15.34
CA PRO A 469 -4.19 45.08 15.23
C PRO A 469 -5.42 45.25 16.13
N ASP A 470 -5.34 46.16 17.11
CA ASP A 470 -6.34 46.48 18.15
C ASP A 470 -7.78 46.85 17.66
N ASN A 471 -8.06 46.81 16.34
CA ASN A 471 -9.10 47.63 15.73
C ASN A 471 -10.31 46.88 15.14
N GLY A 472 -10.70 45.72 15.68
CA GLY A 472 -11.97 45.08 15.32
C GLY A 472 -12.08 44.66 13.84
N TYR A 473 -10.95 44.37 13.20
CA TYR A 473 -10.89 43.85 11.84
C TYR A 473 -11.39 42.41 11.77
N PHE A 474 -12.03 42.04 10.66
CA PHE A 474 -12.66 40.73 10.51
C PHE A 474 -11.66 39.60 10.23
N PHE A 475 -10.53 39.90 9.58
CA PHE A 475 -9.49 38.94 9.24
C PHE A 475 -8.13 39.64 9.15
N VAL A 476 -7.12 39.05 9.80
CA VAL A 476 -5.71 39.39 9.62
C VAL A 476 -5.03 38.20 8.95
N ARG A 477 -4.41 38.41 7.79
CA ARG A 477 -3.59 37.39 7.14
C ARG A 477 -2.14 37.82 7.24
N ASN A 478 -1.30 37.03 7.88
CA ASN A 478 0.14 37.22 7.81
C ASN A 478 0.71 36.23 6.79
N GLN A 479 1.62 36.68 5.94
CA GLN A 479 2.46 35.84 5.09
C GLN A 479 3.91 36.09 5.48
N LEU A 480 4.63 35.03 5.83
CA LEU A 480 6.03 35.11 6.21
C LEU A 480 6.93 34.59 5.10
N SER A 481 8.12 35.16 5.01
CA SER A 481 9.20 34.69 4.13
C SER A 481 10.53 34.91 4.85
N SER A 482 11.40 33.89 4.88
CA SER A 482 12.71 34.03 5.51
C SER A 482 13.61 34.99 4.77
N LEU A 483 14.47 35.66 5.54
CA LEU A 483 15.60 36.38 4.99
C LEU A 483 16.65 35.37 4.51
N PRO A 484 17.36 35.66 3.41
CA PRO A 484 18.35 34.74 2.85
C PRO A 484 19.52 34.43 3.80
N ASP A 485 19.80 35.34 4.74
CA ASP A 485 20.85 35.19 5.76
C ASP A 485 20.35 34.52 7.05
N GLU A 486 19.11 34.01 7.06
CA GLU A 486 18.43 33.36 8.20
C GLU A 486 18.34 34.24 9.46
N SER A 487 18.66 35.54 9.36
CA SER A 487 18.71 36.45 10.52
C SER A 487 17.33 36.90 11.01
N GLY A 488 16.27 36.53 10.27
CA GLY A 488 14.91 37.00 10.50
C GLY A 488 13.95 36.69 9.35
N PHE A 489 12.84 37.41 9.32
CA PHE A 489 11.74 37.16 8.39
C PHE A 489 11.17 38.48 7.83
N LEU A 490 10.68 38.45 6.60
CA LEU A 490 9.70 39.42 6.11
C LEU A 490 8.31 38.95 6.49
N ILE A 491 7.48 39.89 6.94
CA ILE A 491 6.09 39.64 7.35
C ILE A 491 5.20 40.59 6.56
N GLU A 492 4.33 40.04 5.74
CA GLU A 492 3.25 40.79 5.14
C GLU A 492 1.98 40.59 5.95
N GLN A 493 1.53 41.65 6.61
CA GLN A 493 0.31 41.66 7.39
C GLN A 493 -0.80 42.36 6.62
N TRP A 494 -1.89 41.65 6.35
CA TRP A 494 -3.11 42.15 5.73
C TRP A 494 -4.17 42.43 6.78
N GLN A 495 -4.87 43.56 6.63
CA GLN A 495 -6.01 43.92 7.47
C GLN A 495 -7.19 44.27 6.58
N ASN A 496 -8.35 43.65 6.84
CA ASN A 496 -9.56 43.85 6.06
C ASN A 496 -10.51 44.83 6.77
N ALA A 497 -10.65 46.05 6.24
CA ALA A 497 -11.73 46.96 6.56
C ALA A 497 -12.85 46.83 5.53
N ARG A 498 -14.13 47.07 5.90
CA ARG A 498 -15.33 46.86 5.04
C ARG A 498 -15.22 47.32 3.57
N SER A 499 -14.40 48.32 3.25
CA SER A 499 -14.18 48.80 1.88
C SER A 499 -12.71 48.88 1.46
N LYS A 500 -11.75 48.61 2.35
CA LYS A 500 -10.31 48.76 2.09
C LYS A 500 -9.49 47.63 2.71
N PHE A 501 -8.57 47.08 1.93
CA PHE A 501 -7.44 46.34 2.48
C PHE A 501 -6.33 47.33 2.85
N THR A 502 -5.85 47.27 4.09
CA THR A 502 -4.60 47.91 4.50
C THR A 502 -3.60 46.81 4.77
N GLY A 503 -2.44 46.89 4.12
CA GLY A 503 -1.36 45.95 4.33
C GLY A 503 -0.12 46.64 4.87
N ASN A 504 0.62 45.92 5.71
CA ASN A 504 1.87 46.31 6.30
C ASN A 504 2.93 45.30 5.89
N LEU A 505 4.02 45.78 5.32
CA LEU A 505 5.23 45.00 5.13
C LEU A 505 6.17 45.31 6.29
N LEU A 506 6.51 44.29 7.05
CA LEU A 506 7.39 44.37 8.20
C LEU A 506 8.62 43.48 7.97
N ILE A 507 9.72 43.80 8.64
CA ILE A 507 10.86 42.91 8.80
C ILE A 507 11.02 42.57 10.29
N GLY A 508 11.05 41.28 10.61
CA GLY A 508 11.33 40.75 11.94
C GLY A 508 12.80 40.36 12.05
N ARG A 509 13.55 40.97 12.98
CA ARG A 509 14.95 40.63 13.30
C ARG A 509 15.17 40.78 14.81
N GLN A 510 15.96 39.87 15.40
CA GLN A 510 16.38 39.91 16.81
C GLN A 510 15.22 40.08 17.80
N GLY A 511 14.09 39.40 17.58
CA GLY A 511 12.91 39.49 18.47
C GLY A 511 12.06 40.76 18.30
N ALA A 512 12.41 41.66 17.39
CA ALA A 512 11.66 42.89 17.12
C ALA A 512 11.14 42.92 15.67
N THR A 513 10.07 43.67 15.43
CA THR A 513 9.50 43.89 14.08
C THR A 513 9.55 45.37 13.71
N PHE A 514 9.88 45.66 12.45
CA PHE A 514 10.06 47.01 11.93
C PHE A 514 9.22 47.20 10.66
N MET A 515 8.50 48.32 10.57
CA MET A 515 7.66 48.63 9.42
C MET A 515 8.51 49.10 8.25
N LEU A 516 8.46 48.39 7.12
CA LEU A 516 9.09 48.78 5.86
C LEU A 516 8.15 49.65 5.01
N LEU A 517 6.89 49.24 4.89
CA LEU A 517 5.91 49.91 4.03
C LEU A 517 4.49 49.65 4.52
N THR A 518 3.68 50.70 4.58
CA THR A 518 2.21 50.56 4.69
C THR A 518 1.58 50.89 3.35
N PHE A 519 0.60 50.09 2.94
CA PHE A 519 -0.14 50.28 1.71
C PHE A 519 -1.64 50.08 1.93
N SER A 520 -2.46 50.65 1.04
CA SER A 520 -3.92 50.54 1.11
C SER A 520 -4.55 50.40 -0.27
N VAL A 521 -5.59 49.57 -0.36
CA VAL A 521 -6.24 49.13 -1.59
C VAL A 521 -7.76 49.12 -1.38
N ASP A 522 -8.56 49.60 -2.34
CA ASP A 522 -10.03 49.60 -2.24
C ASP A 522 -10.62 48.27 -2.75
N ILE A 523 -11.35 47.55 -1.87
CA ILE A 523 -11.84 46.17 -2.11
C ILE A 523 -12.74 46.05 -3.36
N LEU A 524 -13.55 47.07 -3.60
CA LEU A 524 -14.57 47.05 -4.67
C LEU A 524 -13.99 47.26 -6.06
N THR A 525 -12.77 47.79 -6.16
CA THR A 525 -12.13 48.13 -7.45
C THR A 525 -10.81 47.40 -7.67
N ASP A 526 -10.19 46.90 -6.60
CA ASP A 526 -8.88 46.28 -6.59
C ASP A 526 -8.93 45.04 -5.68
N TYR A 527 -9.00 43.83 -6.24
CA TYR A 527 -8.61 42.65 -5.46
C TYR A 527 -7.09 42.74 -5.21
N PRO A 528 -6.55 42.56 -4.01
CA PRO A 528 -5.10 42.55 -3.83
C PRO A 528 -4.54 41.22 -4.34
N GLY A 529 -3.64 41.26 -5.31
CA GLY A 529 -2.77 40.12 -5.67
C GLY A 529 -1.34 40.56 -5.44
N TYR A 530 -0.75 40.18 -4.31
CA TYR A 530 0.60 40.55 -3.95
C TYR A 530 1.42 39.27 -3.88
N TYR A 531 2.63 39.33 -4.43
CA TYR A 531 3.55 38.20 -4.44
C TYR A 531 4.94 38.75 -4.18
N PHE A 532 5.56 38.33 -3.08
CA PHE A 532 6.97 38.58 -2.85
C PHE A 532 7.76 37.56 -3.63
N THR A 533 8.52 38.03 -4.60
CA THR A 533 9.60 37.25 -5.20
C THR A 533 10.75 37.34 -4.21
N GLY A 534 11.02 36.31 -3.40
CA GLY A 534 12.15 36.30 -2.46
C GLY A 534 13.54 36.30 -3.11
N GLU A 535 13.64 36.82 -4.34
CA GLU A 535 14.88 36.88 -5.12
C GLU A 535 15.89 37.78 -4.42
N THR A 536 17.06 37.20 -4.17
CA THR A 536 18.17 37.86 -3.52
C THR A 536 19.36 37.85 -4.45
N ASP A 537 20.22 38.87 -4.31
CA ASP A 537 21.47 38.85 -5.06
C ASP A 537 22.38 37.72 -4.56
N PRO A 538 23.37 37.26 -5.34
CA PRO A 538 24.26 36.18 -4.92
C PRO A 538 25.04 36.45 -3.62
N SER A 539 25.21 37.73 -3.23
CA SER A 539 25.82 38.08 -1.93
C SER A 539 24.83 38.12 -0.77
N GLN A 540 23.55 37.85 -1.02
CA GLN A 540 22.43 37.91 -0.07
C GLN A 540 22.27 39.26 0.64
N ARG A 541 22.79 40.32 0.03
CA ARG A 541 22.72 41.69 0.56
C ARG A 541 21.42 42.37 0.15
N TYR A 542 20.96 42.16 -1.07
CA TYR A 542 19.79 42.81 -1.63
C TYR A 542 18.67 41.80 -1.80
N MET A 543 17.45 42.24 -1.51
CA MET A 543 16.24 41.46 -1.74
C MET A 543 15.25 42.28 -2.57
N VAL A 544 14.69 41.66 -3.62
CA VAL A 544 13.65 42.28 -4.44
C VAL A 544 12.30 42.04 -3.80
N ILE A 545 11.45 43.06 -3.80
CA ILE A 545 10.10 43.01 -3.29
C ILE A 545 9.17 43.54 -4.37
N ALA A 546 8.25 42.71 -4.85
CA ALA A 546 7.24 43.09 -5.83
C ALA A 546 5.89 43.29 -5.14
N THR A 547 5.18 44.35 -5.51
CA THR A 547 3.79 44.60 -5.07
C THR A 547 2.94 44.83 -6.31
N ARG A 548 1.77 44.19 -6.41
CA ARG A 548 0.90 44.32 -7.59
C ARG A 548 -0.46 44.88 -7.18
N LYS A 549 -0.94 45.86 -7.95
CA LYS A 549 -2.24 46.52 -7.76
C LYS A 549 -3.20 46.15 -8.89
N ASN A 550 -4.26 45.36 -8.61
CA ASN A 550 -5.06 44.72 -9.66
C ASN A 550 -5.87 45.66 -10.56
N SER A 551 -6.36 46.82 -10.12
CA SER A 551 -7.17 47.75 -10.94
C SER A 551 -6.41 48.35 -12.12
N ARG A 552 -5.07 48.28 -12.11
CA ARG A 552 -4.21 48.83 -13.16
C ARG A 552 -3.09 47.90 -13.59
N LEU A 553 -3.01 46.70 -13.02
CA LEU A 553 -1.93 45.74 -13.25
C LEU A 553 -0.54 46.40 -13.12
N LEU A 554 -0.42 47.36 -12.21
CA LEU A 554 0.83 48.05 -11.94
C LEU A 554 1.57 47.26 -10.87
N THR A 555 2.63 46.57 -11.30
CA THR A 555 3.62 45.98 -10.39
C THR A 555 4.66 47.04 -10.05
N ARG A 556 4.88 47.30 -8.76
CA ARG A 556 6.00 48.10 -8.27
C ARG A 556 7.03 47.17 -7.68
N HIS A 557 8.28 47.42 -8.03
CA HIS A 557 9.42 46.66 -7.53
C HIS A 557 10.17 47.53 -6.53
N PHE A 558 10.69 46.91 -5.50
CA PHE A 558 11.49 47.55 -4.47
C PHE A 558 12.73 46.71 -4.22
N VAL A 559 13.80 47.36 -3.78
CA VAL A 559 15.04 46.72 -3.34
C VAL A 559 15.26 47.07 -1.90
N LEU A 560 15.43 46.04 -1.08
CA LEU A 560 15.78 46.13 0.32
C LEU A 560 17.27 45.81 0.49
N ASP A 561 18.06 46.72 1.07
CA ASP A 561 19.45 46.46 1.46
C ASP A 561 19.47 45.86 2.87
N LEU A 562 19.67 44.54 2.95
CA LEU A 562 19.68 43.77 4.19
C LEU A 562 20.88 44.08 5.09
N GLN A 563 21.99 44.55 4.52
CA GLN A 563 23.20 44.90 5.29
C GLN A 563 23.01 46.21 6.04
N HIS A 564 22.29 47.16 5.45
CA HIS A 564 21.98 48.46 6.06
C HIS A 564 20.59 48.49 6.69
N CYS A 565 19.94 47.33 6.88
CA CYS A 565 18.64 47.21 7.53
C CYS A 565 18.82 46.79 8.98
N ASP A 566 18.82 47.78 9.88
CA ASP A 566 18.88 47.59 11.33
C ASP A 566 17.55 47.97 12.01
N ALA A 567 17.51 47.87 13.34
CA ALA A 567 16.31 48.13 14.14
C ALA A 567 15.75 49.57 14.04
N ALA A 568 16.46 50.51 13.41
CA ALA A 568 16.03 51.89 13.29
C ALA A 568 15.95 52.38 11.84
N GLN A 569 16.68 51.76 10.91
CA GLN A 569 16.81 52.21 9.54
C GLN A 569 16.81 51.01 8.59
N CYS A 570 15.76 50.89 7.78
CA CYS A 570 15.73 49.98 6.64
C CYS A 570 15.33 50.79 5.40
N GLN A 571 16.22 50.88 4.43
CA GLN A 571 15.98 51.65 3.21
C GLN A 571 15.34 50.76 2.14
N LEU A 572 14.09 51.03 1.82
CA LEU A 572 13.37 50.41 0.71
C LEU A 572 13.41 51.34 -0.51
N THR A 573 14.07 50.93 -1.59
CA THR A 573 14.23 51.75 -2.80
C THR A 573 13.32 51.24 -3.91
N GLN A 574 12.37 52.06 -4.38
CA GLN A 574 11.49 51.67 -5.48
C GLN A 574 12.26 51.67 -6.82
N ARG A 575 12.05 50.62 -7.62
CA ARG A 575 12.56 50.46 -8.99
C ARG A 575 11.42 50.42 -10.00
N PRO A 576 11.63 50.97 -11.22
CA PRO A 576 10.60 50.98 -12.27
C PRO A 576 10.50 49.65 -13.05
N PHE A 577 11.42 48.71 -12.82
CA PHE A 577 11.53 47.45 -13.55
C PHE A 577 11.48 46.26 -12.59
N TRP A 578 10.96 45.13 -13.06
CA TRP A 578 11.29 43.84 -12.46
C TRP A 578 12.74 43.53 -12.80
N PHE A 579 13.51 42.93 -11.90
CA PHE A 579 14.85 42.51 -12.26
C PHE A 579 15.39 41.35 -11.42
N THR A 580 16.38 40.67 -11.98
CA THR A 580 17.09 39.53 -11.38
C THR A 580 18.60 39.65 -11.65
N TRP A 581 19.44 39.17 -10.74
CA TRP A 581 20.91 39.33 -10.82
C TRP A 581 21.59 38.17 -11.55
N SER A 582 22.72 38.45 -12.22
CA SER A 582 23.60 37.41 -12.72
C SER A 582 24.13 36.55 -11.57
N PRO A 583 24.55 35.30 -11.80
CA PRO A 583 25.10 34.45 -10.75
C PRO A 583 26.29 35.02 -9.98
N ASP A 584 27.07 35.93 -10.58
CA ASP A 584 28.15 36.67 -9.92
C ASP A 584 27.73 38.02 -9.29
N GLY A 585 26.47 38.43 -9.46
CA GLY A 585 25.91 39.66 -8.90
C GLY A 585 26.38 40.95 -9.58
N THR A 586 27.20 40.86 -10.64
CA THR A 586 27.79 42.05 -11.28
C THR A 586 26.86 42.73 -12.27
N ARG A 587 25.85 42.00 -12.76
CA ARG A 587 24.89 42.44 -13.77
C ARG A 587 23.48 42.11 -13.31
N SER A 588 22.49 42.74 -13.93
CA SER A 588 21.07 42.42 -13.74
C SER A 588 20.33 42.38 -15.07
N LEU A 589 19.25 41.60 -15.14
CA LEU A 589 18.28 41.66 -16.24
C LEU A 589 17.07 42.43 -15.75
N LEU A 590 16.69 43.49 -16.45
CA LEU A 590 15.55 44.32 -16.12
C LEU A 590 14.44 44.08 -17.15
N ALA A 591 13.21 43.85 -16.69
CA ALA A 591 12.03 43.79 -17.54
C ALA A 591 11.12 45.00 -17.28
N GLY A 592 10.72 45.66 -18.37
CA GLY A 592 9.77 46.77 -18.41
C GLY A 592 8.51 46.54 -17.57
N ALA A 593 7.92 47.62 -17.06
CA ALA A 593 6.58 47.56 -16.47
C ALA A 593 5.56 46.97 -17.45
N GLU A 594 4.56 46.25 -16.94
CA GLU A 594 3.45 45.75 -17.76
C GLU A 594 2.87 46.90 -18.61
N PRO A 595 2.64 46.70 -19.92
CA PRO A 595 1.95 47.70 -20.72
C PRO A 595 0.62 48.03 -20.03
N ARG A 596 0.33 49.34 -19.87
CA ARG A 596 -0.90 49.77 -19.19
C ARG A 596 -2.10 49.21 -19.95
N PHE A 597 -2.81 48.28 -19.33
CA PHE A 597 -4.06 47.76 -19.85
C PHE A 597 -5.06 48.90 -19.97
N ALA A 598 -5.47 49.22 -21.19
CA ALA A 598 -6.63 50.06 -21.40
C ALA A 598 -7.87 49.23 -20.99
N PRO A 599 -8.79 49.77 -20.16
CA PRO A 599 -9.98 49.04 -19.78
C PRO A 599 -10.80 48.65 -21.02
N GLY A 600 -11.07 47.35 -21.19
CA GLY A 600 -11.88 46.80 -22.29
C GLY A 600 -11.13 46.04 -23.39
N VAL A 601 -9.82 45.80 -23.23
CA VAL A 601 -9.05 44.95 -24.16
C VAL A 601 -9.04 43.51 -23.62
N ASP A 602 -9.60 42.56 -24.37
CA ASP A 602 -9.42 41.12 -24.13
C ASP A 602 -7.91 40.84 -24.05
N VAL A 603 -7.47 40.22 -22.95
CA VAL A 603 -6.07 39.89 -22.68
C VAL A 603 -5.61 38.83 -23.68
N VAL A 604 -5.30 39.26 -24.90
CA VAL A 604 -4.59 38.46 -25.90
C VAL A 604 -3.11 38.52 -25.52
N LEU A 605 -2.44 37.38 -25.50
CA LEU A 605 -1.00 37.15 -25.23
C LEU A 605 0.02 38.11 -25.86
N ARG A 606 -0.42 38.98 -26.78
CA ARG A 606 0.38 40.05 -27.39
C ARG A 606 1.10 40.93 -26.36
N ASP A 607 0.53 41.11 -25.17
CA ASP A 607 1.02 42.07 -24.18
C ASP A 607 2.01 41.49 -23.15
N TRP A 608 2.46 40.23 -23.31
CA TRP A 608 3.43 39.61 -22.41
C TRP A 608 4.88 39.97 -22.74
N GLN A 609 5.13 40.46 -23.96
CA GLN A 609 6.45 40.92 -24.39
C GLN A 609 6.76 42.28 -23.75
N ARG A 610 7.84 42.34 -22.99
CA ARG A 610 8.31 43.54 -22.27
C ARG A 610 9.65 43.97 -22.84
N PRO A 611 9.96 45.28 -22.89
CA PRO A 611 11.32 45.71 -23.18
C PRO A 611 12.25 45.17 -22.11
N LEU A 612 13.34 44.54 -22.53
CA LEU A 612 14.37 43.97 -21.69
C LEU A 612 15.60 44.87 -21.72
N PHE A 613 16.23 45.03 -20.56
CA PHE A 613 17.46 45.80 -20.40
C PHE A 613 18.49 44.98 -19.62
N LEU A 614 19.76 45.16 -19.95
CA LEU A 614 20.87 44.81 -19.08
C LEU A 614 21.06 45.95 -18.09
N GLY A 615 21.08 45.63 -16.80
CA GLY A 615 21.41 46.56 -15.74
C GLY A 615 22.74 46.23 -15.06
N ASP A 616 23.19 47.16 -14.22
CA ASP A 616 24.33 46.96 -13.34
C ASP A 616 23.96 46.16 -12.06
N ALA A 617 24.90 46.00 -11.14
CA ALA A 617 24.67 45.33 -9.85
C ALA A 617 23.58 45.98 -8.98
N ASN A 618 23.26 47.26 -9.20
CA ASN A 618 22.26 48.02 -8.44
C ASN A 618 20.87 48.01 -9.10
N GLY A 619 20.74 47.35 -10.25
CA GLY A 619 19.50 47.33 -11.04
C GLY A 619 19.28 48.58 -11.89
N GLU A 620 20.32 49.37 -12.18
CA GLU A 620 20.21 50.54 -13.05
C GLU A 620 20.41 50.14 -14.52
N PRO A 621 19.54 50.58 -15.45
CA PRO A 621 19.62 50.19 -16.86
C PRO A 621 20.89 50.71 -17.54
N VAL A 622 21.64 49.81 -18.17
CA VAL A 622 22.88 50.08 -18.90
C VAL A 622 22.69 49.95 -20.42
N GLN A 623 21.95 48.93 -20.87
CA GLN A 623 21.78 48.61 -22.29
C GLN A 623 20.40 48.01 -22.57
N GLU A 624 19.79 48.33 -23.71
CA GLU A 624 18.57 47.67 -24.17
C GLU A 624 18.90 46.34 -24.87
N LEU A 625 18.19 45.27 -24.49
CA LEU A 625 18.40 43.90 -24.97
C LEU A 625 17.34 43.42 -25.97
N GLY A 626 16.24 44.16 -26.11
CA GLY A 626 15.13 43.83 -27.03
C GLY A 626 13.82 43.61 -26.28
N THR A 627 13.00 42.66 -26.74
CA THR A 627 11.72 42.31 -26.11
C THR A 627 11.63 40.84 -25.79
N GLY A 628 11.08 40.52 -24.62
CA GLY A 628 10.88 39.15 -24.18
C GLY A 628 10.01 39.10 -22.93
N SER A 629 9.79 37.89 -22.43
CA SER A 629 9.04 37.63 -21.21
C SER A 629 9.81 36.65 -20.33
N GLN A 630 9.63 36.79 -19.01
CA GLN A 630 10.27 35.98 -17.96
C GLN A 630 11.77 35.73 -18.21
N PRO A 631 12.60 36.78 -18.32
CA PRO A 631 14.02 36.57 -18.55
C PRO A 631 14.70 36.02 -17.29
N PHE A 632 15.64 35.10 -17.45
CA PHE A 632 16.44 34.53 -16.35
C PHE A 632 17.88 34.28 -16.81
N TRP A 633 18.82 34.24 -15.87
CA TRP A 633 20.22 33.96 -16.18
C TRP A 633 20.48 32.45 -16.29
N LEU A 634 21.25 32.05 -17.30
CA LEU A 634 21.84 30.70 -17.39
C LEU A 634 23.25 30.71 -16.81
N ASP A 635 24.00 31.78 -17.08
CA ASP A 635 25.33 32.04 -16.54
C ASP A 635 25.59 33.56 -16.54
N ASN A 636 26.83 34.01 -16.29
CA ASN A 636 27.16 35.44 -16.23
C ASN A 636 27.10 36.17 -17.59
N GLN A 637 26.95 35.44 -18.70
CA GLN A 637 26.99 35.97 -20.07
C GLN A 637 25.73 35.63 -20.88
N ARG A 638 24.96 34.63 -20.48
CA ARG A 638 23.79 34.14 -21.22
C ARG A 638 22.53 34.24 -20.38
N TYR A 639 21.46 34.72 -21.01
CA TYR A 639 20.11 34.71 -20.43
C TYR A 639 19.12 34.02 -21.35
N GLY A 640 18.10 33.41 -20.76
CA GLY A 640 16.99 32.80 -21.46
C GLY A 640 15.77 33.72 -21.43
N THR A 641 14.97 33.73 -22.48
CA THR A 641 13.70 34.46 -22.51
C THR A 641 12.69 33.81 -23.46
N ILE A 642 11.40 34.02 -23.18
CA ILE A 642 10.32 33.64 -24.10
C ILE A 642 9.94 34.86 -24.94
N ARG A 643 10.12 34.76 -26.25
CA ARG A 643 9.84 35.86 -27.20
C ARG A 643 8.82 35.45 -28.26
N THR A 644 8.27 36.45 -28.94
CA THR A 644 7.30 36.26 -30.02
C THR A 644 7.96 36.55 -31.37
N THR A 645 7.88 35.63 -32.31
CA THR A 645 8.40 35.81 -33.68
C THR A 645 7.56 36.79 -34.49
N ALA A 646 8.04 37.18 -35.67
CA ALA A 646 7.27 38.02 -36.61
C ALA A 646 5.95 37.35 -37.03
N GLU A 647 5.94 36.02 -37.12
CA GLU A 647 4.79 35.16 -37.41
C GLU A 647 3.87 34.93 -36.20
N ARG A 648 4.17 35.56 -35.06
CA ARG A 648 3.44 35.43 -33.79
C ARG A 648 3.50 34.06 -33.15
N GLN A 649 4.59 33.33 -33.37
CA GLN A 649 4.86 32.09 -32.65
C GLN A 649 5.67 32.40 -31.39
N LEU A 650 5.42 31.67 -30.30
CA LEU A 650 6.22 31.75 -29.10
C LEU A 650 7.41 30.80 -29.22
N GLU A 651 8.58 31.29 -28.85
CA GLU A 651 9.82 30.53 -28.82
C GLU A 651 10.63 30.81 -27.56
N PHE A 652 11.37 29.81 -27.12
CA PHE A 652 12.41 29.97 -26.09
C PHE A 652 13.74 30.21 -26.78
N ALA A 653 14.38 31.32 -26.44
CA ALA A 653 15.69 31.71 -26.96
C ALA A 653 16.68 31.96 -25.82
N VAL A 654 17.95 31.63 -26.09
CA VAL A 654 19.09 31.97 -25.23
C VAL A 654 19.91 33.05 -25.94
N VAL A 655 20.26 34.11 -25.22
CA VAL A 655 20.93 35.28 -25.78
C VAL A 655 22.19 35.58 -24.97
N ASN A 656 23.29 35.82 -25.67
CA ASN A 656 24.53 36.28 -25.07
C ASN A 656 24.51 37.82 -24.92
N VAL A 657 24.66 38.32 -23.69
CA VAL A 657 24.50 39.75 -23.38
C VAL A 657 25.60 40.63 -24.00
N ASP A 658 26.81 40.11 -24.16
CA ASP A 658 27.97 40.88 -24.63
C ASP A 658 28.01 40.98 -26.16
N THR A 659 27.59 39.92 -26.85
CA THR A 659 27.63 39.84 -28.33
C THR A 659 26.28 40.12 -28.98
N GLY A 660 25.18 39.99 -28.25
CA GLY A 660 23.83 39.99 -28.80
C GLY A 660 23.49 38.76 -29.64
N ALA A 661 24.39 37.76 -29.70
CA ALA A 661 24.14 36.52 -30.40
C ALA A 661 22.97 35.77 -29.74
N ASP A 662 22.00 35.37 -30.54
CA ASP A 662 20.83 34.61 -30.11
C ASP A 662 20.83 33.18 -30.66
N GLU A 663 20.37 32.25 -29.84
CA GLU A 663 20.18 30.85 -30.18
C GLU A 663 18.72 30.49 -29.96
N LEU A 664 18.03 30.09 -31.03
CA LEU A 664 16.71 29.45 -30.93
C LEU A 664 16.89 28.07 -30.32
N VAL A 665 16.28 27.84 -29.16
CA VAL A 665 16.43 26.57 -28.45
C VAL A 665 15.23 25.65 -28.67
N VAL A 666 14.01 26.17 -28.55
CA VAL A 666 12.80 25.38 -28.82
C VAL A 666 11.61 26.25 -29.20
N THR A 667 10.80 25.74 -30.12
CA THR A 667 9.52 26.30 -30.54
C THR A 667 8.34 25.55 -29.92
N VAL A 668 7.18 26.22 -29.80
CA VAL A 668 5.94 25.55 -29.38
C VAL A 668 5.58 24.38 -30.32
N ALA A 669 5.90 24.48 -31.61
CA ALA A 669 5.60 23.43 -32.59
C ALA A 669 6.41 22.15 -32.34
N GLU A 670 7.69 22.26 -31.99
CA GLU A 670 8.54 21.12 -31.62
C GLU A 670 8.04 20.43 -30.35
N ALA A 671 7.66 21.21 -29.33
CA ALA A 671 7.09 20.66 -28.11
C ALA A 671 5.72 19.99 -28.35
N ALA A 672 4.87 20.58 -29.21
CA ALA A 672 3.59 20.01 -29.59
C ALA A 672 3.74 18.65 -30.29
N ALA A 673 4.80 18.47 -31.10
CA ALA A 673 5.07 17.23 -31.83
C ALA A 673 5.35 16.02 -30.90
N LEU A 674 5.72 16.25 -29.64
CA LEU A 674 5.91 15.20 -28.63
C LEU A 674 4.62 14.76 -27.94
N LEU A 675 3.50 15.45 -28.19
CA LEU A 675 2.21 15.10 -27.62
C LEU A 675 1.49 14.10 -28.53
N PRO A 676 0.87 13.04 -27.98
CA PRO A 676 0.14 12.06 -28.79
C PRO A 676 -1.09 12.66 -29.48
N ASN A 677 -1.70 13.67 -28.85
CA ASN A 677 -2.83 14.44 -29.38
C ASN A 677 -2.63 15.91 -29.01
N PRO A 678 -1.82 16.66 -29.78
CA PRO A 678 -1.57 18.07 -29.48
C PRO A 678 -2.89 18.85 -29.63
N PRO A 679 -3.19 19.77 -28.71
CA PRO A 679 -4.33 20.65 -28.84
C PRO A 679 -4.10 21.68 -29.95
N ASP A 680 -5.18 22.26 -30.47
CA ASP A 680 -5.13 23.25 -31.56
C ASP A 680 -4.29 24.48 -31.20
N THR A 681 -4.22 24.81 -29.90
CA THR A 681 -3.44 25.92 -29.36
C THR A 681 -2.63 25.47 -28.17
N LEU A 682 -1.33 25.80 -28.18
CA LEU A 682 -0.42 25.71 -27.05
C LEU A 682 0.32 27.03 -26.89
N PHE A 683 0.63 27.36 -25.64
CA PHE A 683 1.38 28.54 -25.27
C PHE A 683 2.54 28.11 -24.39
N LEU A 684 3.76 28.52 -24.74
CA LEU A 684 4.89 28.45 -23.83
C LEU A 684 4.74 29.57 -22.80
N VAL A 685 4.43 29.22 -21.57
CA VAL A 685 4.06 30.17 -20.50
C VAL A 685 5.23 30.42 -19.55
N ALA A 686 6.08 29.42 -19.32
CA ALA A 686 7.26 29.57 -18.49
C ALA A 686 8.43 28.69 -18.95
N ALA A 687 9.64 29.16 -18.66
CA ALA A 687 10.89 28.44 -18.82
C ALA A 687 11.78 28.78 -17.62
N GLN A 688 12.30 27.77 -16.93
CA GLN A 688 13.15 27.97 -15.76
C GLN A 688 14.30 26.94 -15.73
N PRO A 689 15.52 27.34 -15.36
CA PRO A 689 16.65 26.42 -15.27
C PRO A 689 16.46 25.46 -14.10
N PHE A 690 17.07 24.28 -14.22
CA PHE A 690 17.17 23.35 -13.11
C PHE A 690 18.16 23.91 -12.08
N PRO A 691 17.86 23.77 -10.78
CA PRO A 691 18.82 24.08 -9.72
C PRO A 691 20.16 23.39 -9.98
N HIS A 692 21.25 24.17 -9.90
CA HIS A 692 22.63 23.74 -10.14
C HIS A 692 22.96 23.17 -11.53
N ASP A 693 22.02 23.20 -12.49
CA ASP A 693 22.26 22.74 -13.86
C ASP A 693 21.56 23.64 -14.89
N PRO A 694 22.19 24.76 -15.28
CA PRO A 694 21.57 25.73 -16.19
C PRO A 694 21.41 25.22 -17.63
N ASN A 695 21.97 24.05 -17.96
CA ASN A 695 21.74 23.42 -19.27
C ASN A 695 20.46 22.60 -19.29
N ARG A 696 19.88 22.26 -18.14
CA ARG A 696 18.57 21.61 -18.06
C ARG A 696 17.51 22.65 -17.71
N MET A 697 16.40 22.59 -18.45
CA MET A 697 15.32 23.57 -18.40
C MET A 697 14.00 22.87 -18.16
N LEU A 698 13.19 23.40 -17.27
CA LEU A 698 11.78 23.02 -17.12
C LEU A 698 10.95 24.01 -17.95
N LEU A 699 10.18 23.50 -18.90
CA LEU A 699 9.28 24.28 -19.74
C LEU A 699 7.84 23.97 -19.38
N GLU A 700 7.04 25.03 -19.25
CA GLU A 700 5.61 24.94 -19.02
C GLU A 700 4.85 25.37 -20.28
N LEU A 701 4.06 24.45 -20.83
CA LEU A 701 3.13 24.73 -21.92
C LEU A 701 1.69 24.60 -21.45
N ARG A 702 0.81 25.51 -21.88
CA ARG A 702 -0.62 25.48 -21.55
C ARG A 702 -1.50 25.57 -22.79
N GLU A 703 -2.67 24.92 -22.74
CA GLU A 703 -3.72 25.08 -23.77
C GLU A 703 -4.32 26.48 -23.76
N THR A 704 -4.44 27.08 -22.58
CA THR A 704 -4.91 28.45 -22.40
C THR A 704 -3.94 29.21 -21.51
N PRO A 705 -3.67 30.50 -21.79
CA PRO A 705 -2.74 31.29 -20.98
C PRO A 705 -3.26 31.50 -19.55
N ALA A 706 -4.58 31.60 -19.42
CA ALA A 706 -5.27 31.85 -18.16
C ALA A 706 -5.26 30.65 -17.19
N GLY A 707 -4.78 29.47 -17.62
CA GLY A 707 -4.66 28.29 -16.76
C GLY A 707 -5.93 27.41 -16.66
N ASP A 708 -6.96 27.70 -17.46
CA ASP A 708 -8.20 26.91 -17.48
C ASP A 708 -8.12 25.62 -18.31
N GLY A 709 -7.08 25.47 -19.13
CA GLY A 709 -6.83 24.31 -19.97
C GLY A 709 -5.67 23.46 -19.48
N ARG A 710 -5.39 22.35 -20.17
CA ARG A 710 -4.32 21.42 -19.80
C ARG A 710 -2.96 22.10 -19.79
N THR A 711 -2.12 21.68 -18.86
CA THR A 711 -0.72 22.07 -18.77
C THR A 711 0.18 20.86 -18.97
N TYR A 712 1.29 21.10 -19.65
CA TYR A 712 2.30 20.13 -19.99
C TYR A 712 3.64 20.63 -19.47
N LEU A 713 4.36 19.77 -18.77
CA LEU A 713 5.70 20.06 -18.28
C LEU A 713 6.71 19.25 -19.09
N PHE A 714 7.73 19.94 -19.58
CA PHE A 714 8.81 19.33 -20.36
C PHE A 714 10.16 19.63 -19.70
N GLN A 715 11.07 18.67 -19.83
CA GLN A 715 12.49 18.86 -19.61
C GLN A 715 13.16 19.12 -20.95
N LEU A 716 14.01 20.12 -21.02
CA LEU A 716 14.83 20.45 -22.17
C LEU A 716 16.30 20.44 -21.74
N ASP A 717 17.14 19.68 -22.45
CA ASP A 717 18.59 19.85 -22.41
C ASP A 717 18.99 20.84 -23.51
N VAL A 718 19.44 22.03 -23.11
CA VAL A 718 19.79 23.13 -24.01
C VAL A 718 21.01 22.76 -24.86
N ALA A 719 21.99 22.06 -24.30
CA ALA A 719 23.22 21.73 -25.01
C ALA A 719 23.01 20.59 -26.01
N ALA A 720 22.20 19.60 -25.65
CA ALA A 720 21.85 18.49 -26.53
C ALA A 720 20.66 18.79 -27.47
N GLN A 721 19.93 19.88 -27.22
CA GLN A 721 18.64 20.19 -27.86
C GLN A 721 17.64 19.03 -27.76
N GLU A 722 17.67 18.31 -26.64
CA GLU A 722 16.78 17.19 -26.39
C GLU A 722 15.61 17.62 -25.53
N LEU A 723 14.39 17.45 -26.06
CA LEU A 723 13.15 17.77 -25.37
C LEU A 723 12.43 16.48 -24.96
N ARG A 724 12.04 16.39 -23.69
CA ARG A 724 11.32 15.25 -23.11
C ARG A 724 10.10 15.72 -22.35
N ARG A 725 8.94 15.10 -22.59
CA ARG A 725 7.74 15.32 -21.78
C ARG A 725 7.91 14.67 -20.40
N LEU A 726 7.72 15.44 -19.34
CA LEU A 726 7.74 14.95 -17.96
C LEU A 726 6.34 14.62 -17.45
N TYR A 727 5.40 15.55 -17.61
CA TYR A 727 4.11 15.46 -16.93
C TYR A 727 2.99 16.17 -17.69
N GLN A 728 1.75 15.76 -17.42
CA GLN A 728 0.54 16.39 -17.96
C GLN A 728 -0.52 16.51 -16.86
N ALA A 729 -1.13 17.69 -16.77
CA ALA A 729 -2.15 18.03 -15.78
C ALA A 729 -3.33 18.75 -16.43
N THR A 730 -4.54 18.60 -15.88
CA THR A 730 -5.71 19.33 -16.40
C THR A 730 -5.67 20.81 -16.03
N ARG A 731 -5.27 21.13 -14.79
CA ARG A 731 -5.09 22.49 -14.26
C ARG A 731 -4.09 22.48 -13.09
N PRO A 732 -2.77 22.53 -13.32
CA PRO A 732 -1.84 22.71 -12.23
C PRO A 732 -1.98 24.13 -11.67
N LEU A 733 -2.04 24.21 -10.36
CA LEU A 733 -2.08 25.46 -9.62
C LEU A 733 -0.66 25.99 -9.44
N MET A 734 0.28 25.12 -9.05
CA MET A 734 1.67 25.47 -8.75
C MET A 734 2.57 24.24 -8.92
N TYR A 735 3.86 24.46 -9.15
CA TYR A 735 4.88 23.42 -9.09
C TYR A 735 6.16 23.97 -8.47
N GLU A 736 6.92 23.10 -7.80
CA GLU A 736 8.15 23.48 -7.11
C GLU A 736 9.20 22.38 -7.29
N MET A 737 10.35 22.75 -7.83
CA MET A 737 11.45 21.83 -8.07
C MET A 737 12.36 21.78 -6.84
N ALA A 738 12.72 20.57 -6.41
CA ALA A 738 13.72 20.37 -5.37
C ALA A 738 15.04 21.01 -5.79
N GLU A 739 15.81 21.60 -4.87
CA GLU A 739 17.08 22.25 -5.21
C GLU A 739 18.15 21.29 -5.75
N ASN A 740 17.97 19.97 -5.58
CA ASN A 740 18.82 18.98 -6.24
C ASN A 740 18.42 18.70 -7.72
N GLY A 741 17.32 19.28 -8.20
CA GLY A 741 16.78 19.11 -9.54
C GLY A 741 16.23 17.72 -9.85
N ARG A 742 16.17 16.80 -8.87
CA ARG A 742 15.72 15.41 -9.07
C ARG A 742 14.21 15.28 -9.01
N PHE A 743 13.57 16.02 -8.12
CA PHE A 743 12.14 15.90 -7.86
C PHE A 743 11.41 17.20 -8.15
N LEU A 744 10.16 17.06 -8.57
CA LEU A 744 9.24 18.16 -8.82
C LEU A 744 7.94 17.87 -8.08
N THR A 745 7.50 18.78 -7.21
CA THR A 745 6.13 18.73 -6.69
C THR A 745 5.21 19.49 -7.62
N VAL A 746 4.04 18.93 -7.89
CA VAL A 746 3.01 19.53 -8.74
C VAL A 746 1.70 19.54 -7.98
N ARG A 747 1.22 20.73 -7.63
CA ARG A 747 -0.12 20.93 -7.05
C ARG A 747 -1.11 21.15 -8.18
N TRP A 748 -2.18 20.38 -8.21
CA TRP A 748 -3.27 20.57 -9.16
C TRP A 748 -4.63 20.49 -8.49
N GLN A 749 -5.65 20.92 -9.22
CA GLN A 749 -7.02 20.78 -8.79
C GLN A 749 -7.68 19.58 -9.50
N GLU A 750 -8.16 18.61 -8.72
CA GLU A 750 -8.96 17.48 -9.20
C GLU A 750 -10.38 17.59 -8.65
N GLY A 751 -11.30 18.09 -9.48
CA GLY A 751 -12.63 18.50 -9.02
C GLY A 751 -12.55 19.73 -8.13
N MET A 752 -12.93 19.60 -6.85
CA MET A 752 -12.83 20.67 -5.85
C MET A 752 -11.64 20.48 -4.89
N ALA A 753 -10.91 19.37 -5.00
CA ALA A 753 -9.82 19.04 -4.10
C ALA A 753 -8.46 19.40 -4.73
N ASP A 754 -7.61 20.04 -3.95
CA ASP A 754 -6.22 20.23 -4.31
C ASP A 754 -5.45 18.95 -4.01
N ARG A 755 -4.63 18.51 -4.96
CA ARG A 755 -3.78 17.33 -4.81
C ARG A 755 -2.36 17.69 -5.17
N VAL A 756 -1.43 17.18 -4.38
CA VAL A 756 -0.01 17.34 -4.62
C VAL A 756 0.59 16.02 -5.09
N TRP A 757 1.29 16.08 -6.22
CA TRP A 757 2.02 14.97 -6.81
C TRP A 757 3.52 15.22 -6.68
N LEU A 758 4.27 14.15 -6.44
CA LEU A 758 5.70 14.11 -6.58
C LEU A 758 6.02 13.48 -7.95
N VAL A 759 6.86 14.13 -8.73
CA VAL A 759 7.36 13.65 -10.01
C VAL A 759 8.87 13.44 -9.87
N ASP A 760 9.34 12.21 -10.08
CA ASP A 760 10.77 11.96 -10.28
C ASP A 760 11.14 12.41 -11.69
N VAL A 761 11.98 13.43 -11.80
CA VAL A 761 12.30 14.06 -13.07
C VAL A 761 13.17 13.16 -13.94
N ALA A 762 13.93 12.23 -13.35
CA ALA A 762 14.76 11.30 -14.11
C ALA A 762 13.90 10.19 -14.74
N THR A 763 13.00 9.57 -13.97
CA THR A 763 12.19 8.42 -14.42
C THR A 763 10.86 8.82 -15.05
N GLY A 764 10.32 10.00 -14.71
CA GLY A 764 8.96 10.41 -15.03
C GLY A 764 7.89 9.74 -14.17
N GLU A 765 8.27 8.97 -13.15
CA GLU A 765 7.34 8.34 -12.23
C GLU A 765 6.64 9.38 -11.34
N THR A 766 5.37 9.14 -11.05
CA THR A 766 4.51 10.09 -10.34
C THR A 766 3.90 9.42 -9.12
N LYS A 767 3.94 10.09 -7.97
CA LYS A 767 3.37 9.62 -6.70
C LYS A 767 2.46 10.67 -6.10
N LEU A 768 1.21 10.30 -5.80
CA LEU A 768 0.30 11.18 -5.06
C LEU A 768 0.77 11.30 -3.61
N LEU A 769 0.94 12.53 -3.11
CA LEU A 769 1.41 12.80 -1.76
C LEU A 769 0.29 13.01 -0.73
N GLY A 770 -0.96 13.17 -1.15
CA GLY A 770 -2.11 13.33 -0.23
C GLY A 770 -2.02 14.52 0.74
N ALA A 771 -1.03 15.40 0.60
CA ALA A 771 -0.79 16.56 1.45
C ALA A 771 -1.45 17.81 0.86
N GLU A 772 -1.78 18.78 1.71
CA GLU A 772 -2.36 20.06 1.28
C GLU A 772 -1.27 21.03 0.82
N ARG A 773 -0.13 21.01 1.51
CA ARG A 773 1.04 21.84 1.22
C ARG A 773 2.31 21.00 1.34
N VAL A 774 3.30 21.36 0.54
CA VAL A 774 4.60 20.67 0.52
C VAL A 774 5.71 21.70 0.39
N HIS A 775 6.84 21.42 1.00
CA HIS A 775 8.01 22.30 1.02
C HIS A 775 9.28 21.48 0.93
N TRP A 776 10.22 21.92 0.09
CA TRP A 776 11.54 21.32 -0.02
C TRP A 776 12.48 21.90 1.06
N LEU A 777 13.26 21.02 1.70
CA LEU A 777 14.22 21.36 2.74
C LEU A 777 15.59 20.76 2.44
N GLU A 778 16.63 21.29 3.08
CA GLU A 778 18.01 20.81 2.98
C GLU A 778 18.47 20.57 1.54
N ASN A 779 18.34 21.60 0.71
CA ASN A 779 18.68 21.54 -0.71
C ASN A 779 17.89 20.47 -1.48
N GLY A 780 16.62 20.28 -1.13
CA GLY A 780 15.73 19.33 -1.80
C GLY A 780 15.93 17.86 -1.39
N ARG A 781 16.72 17.60 -0.34
CA ARG A 781 16.90 16.25 0.22
C ARG A 781 15.67 15.79 1.00
N LEU A 782 15.04 16.71 1.72
CA LEU A 782 13.87 16.41 2.53
C LEU A 782 12.64 17.14 2.00
N LEU A 783 11.49 16.51 2.17
CA LEU A 783 10.19 17.00 1.76
C LEU A 783 9.29 17.06 2.98
N LEU A 784 8.94 18.28 3.40
CA LEU A 784 7.92 18.52 4.41
C LEU A 784 6.55 18.50 3.76
N ARG A 785 5.67 17.62 4.25
CA ARG A 785 4.27 17.50 3.83
C ARG A 785 3.40 18.00 4.96
N GLU A 786 2.61 19.03 4.72
CA GLU A 786 1.66 19.56 5.70
C GLU A 786 0.25 19.04 5.43
N PHE A 787 -0.40 18.66 6.52
CA PHE A 787 -1.80 18.30 6.61
C PHE A 787 -2.45 19.26 7.61
N ASP A 788 -3.77 19.38 7.57
CA ASP A 788 -4.56 20.11 8.59
C ASP A 788 -4.18 19.76 10.03
N THR A 789 -3.69 18.54 10.29
CA THR A 789 -3.50 18.00 11.65
C THR A 789 -2.07 17.72 12.04
N HIS A 790 -1.08 17.83 11.15
CA HIS A 790 0.33 17.53 11.45
C HIS A 790 1.21 17.83 10.23
N SER A 791 2.54 17.76 10.40
CA SER A 791 3.46 17.71 9.28
C SER A 791 4.27 16.41 9.27
N LEU A 792 4.58 15.91 8.08
CA LEU A 792 5.45 14.77 7.86
C LEU A 792 6.71 15.23 7.13
N LEU A 793 7.86 15.09 7.76
CA LEU A 793 9.15 15.31 7.14
C LEU A 793 9.62 13.99 6.53
N THR A 794 9.76 13.93 5.21
CA THR A 794 10.06 12.68 4.48
C THR A 794 11.29 12.81 3.60
N ASN A 795 12.08 11.75 3.49
CA ASN A 795 13.07 11.62 2.41
C ASN A 795 12.43 10.91 1.20
N PRO A 796 12.20 11.60 0.07
CA PRO A 796 11.54 11.00 -1.09
C PRO A 796 12.37 9.90 -1.77
N GLU A 797 13.69 9.85 -1.57
CA GLU A 797 14.56 8.83 -2.18
C GLU A 797 14.43 7.48 -1.50
N THR A 798 14.36 7.47 -0.17
CA THR A 798 14.33 6.21 0.60
C THR A 798 12.91 5.79 0.98
N ALA A 799 11.95 6.72 0.97
CA ALA A 799 10.57 6.52 1.42
C ALA A 799 10.39 5.97 2.84
N GLN A 800 11.49 5.79 3.59
CA GLN A 800 11.54 5.10 4.90
C GLN A 800 11.87 6.03 6.06
N GLN A 801 12.36 7.23 5.80
CA GLN A 801 12.64 8.21 6.85
C GLN A 801 11.49 9.21 6.87
N THR A 802 10.54 8.98 7.77
CA THR A 802 9.47 9.92 8.10
C THR A 802 9.73 10.43 9.50
N LEU A 803 9.59 11.73 9.77
CA LEU A 803 9.45 12.28 11.13
C LEU A 803 8.09 12.97 11.21
N ILE A 804 7.30 12.63 12.24
CA ILE A 804 6.04 13.32 12.50
C ILE A 804 6.30 14.51 13.39
N ILE A 805 5.88 15.68 12.91
CA ILE A 805 5.89 16.91 13.69
C ILE A 805 4.46 17.07 14.22
N PRO A 806 4.28 17.00 15.55
CA PRO A 806 2.96 17.12 16.13
C PRO A 806 2.38 18.51 15.81
N PRO A 807 1.08 18.62 15.55
CA PRO A 807 0.42 19.88 15.31
C PRO A 807 0.67 20.86 16.45
N VAL A 808 0.79 22.12 16.07
CA VAL A 808 0.29 23.20 16.90
C VAL A 808 -0.93 23.73 16.17
N LYS A 809 -2.03 23.91 16.91
CA LYS A 809 -3.31 24.27 16.32
C LYS A 809 -3.18 25.58 15.53
N ASP A 810 -3.79 25.61 14.34
CA ASP A 810 -3.80 26.77 13.43
C ASP A 810 -2.39 27.26 13.04
N CYS A 811 -1.45 26.31 12.90
CA CYS A 811 -0.08 26.58 12.45
C CYS A 811 0.19 26.11 11.03
N HIS A 812 0.99 26.91 10.34
CA HIS A 812 1.38 26.70 8.96
C HIS A 812 2.91 26.86 8.86
N TYR A 813 3.59 25.86 8.32
CA TYR A 813 5.01 25.94 8.05
C TYR A 813 5.30 27.08 7.08
N PHE A 814 6.45 27.73 7.27
CA PHE A 814 6.94 28.71 6.31
C PHE A 814 8.48 28.73 6.13
N HIS A 815 9.28 28.07 6.99
CA HIS A 815 10.75 28.00 6.83
C HIS A 815 11.45 26.86 7.56
#